data_AF-A0A975DL52-F1
#
_entry.id   AF-A0A975DL52-F1
#
_cell.length_a   1.000
_cell.length_b   1.000
_cell.length_c   1.000
_cell.angle_alpha   90.00
_cell.angle_beta   90.00
_cell.angle_gamma   90.00
#
_symmetry.space_group_name_H-M   'P 1'
#
loop_
_entity.id
_entity.type
_entity.pdbx_description
1 polymer ?
#
loop_
_entity_poly.entity_id
_entity_poly.type
_entity_poly.pdbx_seq_one_letter_code
_entity_poly.pdbx_strand_id
1 'polypeptide(L)'
;MKTRRDFLRSTGVALGAAVLSGPVMSLPAHAADEPLASQVAAACRRLAPLGWRDLMLKVTGGQLDITAPDLVAELSKPLAAIDRKQPGFGDFNAAGTQGVTPGQPDLSLLYHAFAAPTVATAADGKTPLAGFPTLSEIAVLENYVYAAAKADLAKIAQNARAVAGRDLAIVVYALEYRNVSQSVGGRAAQLCFARTGVSHLGTAEPYYDGALRAFATLDPAKPFAFRSVPQRFAAFLSTRISGAGKTFGPQDVQPGDDKRDFWVPLHKLFDGPECLVGANLTVTFASHLVNEKLRQFQRYMTMNGVPGTRFTEEQLNQYPFVLRDGEIGGLSDNPDFGPGVLVPRPRPALAEVATFPGSNKVVTFQVPSEKDYPKPLSLYYSSLQILPVGADTEPAFMSGRAPEAQRPAPEYVNIRHRYQGESIESLNRRPDMMRLLYDGKYPAVHYVDYAGNGWMEVRCPAIEHVVKASKPAFVIVSPPDFFPSVSQRQLTRWWLDEMPLALQKTLWALPPLPLSQQRMAADVTLPAGFSINDTTMTCLVAQPGSAPGPAQTANGPNADRSVGLPDAAAGIFDPGWETSQGYIYISTRAMTRRPAIRPPSSLTCSPSASARRSWRTSSCAPHWAITGPASRPTTPAVSRRTSRPRPPLASPMPGPPARR
;
A
#
# COMPACT_ATOMS: atom_id res chain seq x y z
N MET A 1 2.44 30.94 12.83
CA MET A 1 2.89 29.70 12.15
C MET A 1 2.58 29.81 10.67
N LYS A 2 3.59 29.63 9.81
CA LYS A 2 3.40 29.58 8.35
C LYS A 2 2.98 28.16 8.00
N THR A 3 1.74 27.97 7.57
CA THR A 3 1.24 26.69 7.04
C THR A 3 2.02 26.30 5.77
N ARG A 4 1.92 25.06 5.25
CA ARG A 4 2.45 24.70 3.92
C ARG A 4 1.98 25.68 2.83
N ARG A 5 0.77 26.23 2.97
CA ARG A 5 0.21 27.28 2.12
C ARG A 5 1.05 28.56 2.14
N ASP A 6 1.64 28.88 3.29
CA ASP A 6 2.51 30.04 3.47
C ASP A 6 3.96 29.74 3.05
N PHE A 7 4.46 28.52 3.27
CA PHE A 7 5.78 28.07 2.78
C PHE A 7 5.84 28.06 1.24
N LEU A 8 4.83 27.49 0.58
CA LEU A 8 4.70 27.48 -0.88
C LEU A 8 4.47 28.89 -1.46
N ARG A 9 3.78 29.79 -0.73
CA ARG A 9 3.64 31.20 -1.13
C ARG A 9 4.94 32.00 -0.99
N SER A 10 5.78 31.70 -0.01
CA SER A 10 7.07 32.40 0.19
C SER A 10 8.20 31.92 -0.72
N THR A 11 8.08 30.74 -1.30
CA THR A 11 9.08 30.14 -2.21
C THR A 11 8.70 30.30 -3.69
N GLY A 12 7.57 30.93 -3.98
CA GLY A 12 7.08 31.13 -5.34
C GLY A 12 7.76 32.27 -6.07
N VAL A 13 8.95 32.04 -6.63
CA VAL A 13 9.39 32.60 -7.92
C VAL A 13 10.40 31.63 -8.56
N ALA A 14 10.08 31.25 -9.80
CA ALA A 14 10.93 30.71 -10.86
C ALA A 14 11.68 29.39 -10.63
N LEU A 15 11.17 28.32 -11.25
CA LEU A 15 12.00 27.42 -12.05
C LEU A 15 11.20 27.01 -13.29
N GLY A 16 11.75 27.40 -14.43
CA GLY A 16 11.11 27.28 -15.73
C GLY A 16 10.83 25.84 -16.13
N ALA A 17 9.89 25.71 -17.06
CA ALA A 17 9.69 24.52 -17.87
C ALA A 17 10.99 24.21 -18.64
N ALA A 18 11.92 23.50 -18.00
CA ALA A 18 12.92 22.74 -18.72
C ALA A 18 12.22 21.50 -19.27
N VAL A 19 12.29 21.34 -20.59
CA VAL A 19 11.81 20.18 -21.33
C VAL A 19 12.49 18.94 -20.74
N LEU A 20 11.78 18.24 -19.84
CA LEU A 20 12.15 16.90 -19.39
C LEU A 20 11.70 15.93 -20.48
N SER A 21 12.45 15.89 -21.58
CA SER A 21 12.42 14.77 -22.51
C SER A 21 13.17 13.61 -21.85
N GLY A 22 12.51 12.93 -20.91
CA GLY A 22 12.90 11.56 -20.57
C GLY A 22 12.80 10.71 -21.83
N PRO A 23 13.58 9.62 -21.95
CA PRO A 23 13.44 8.72 -23.09
C PRO A 23 12.01 8.19 -23.09
N VAL A 24 11.20 8.68 -24.03
CA VAL A 24 9.96 8.02 -24.43
C VAL A 24 10.43 6.73 -25.09
N MET A 25 10.59 5.67 -24.30
CA MET A 25 10.67 4.34 -24.86
C MET A 25 9.28 4.02 -25.40
N SER A 26 9.06 4.40 -26.66
CA SER A 26 8.10 3.73 -27.50
C SER A 26 8.61 2.30 -27.66
N LEU A 27 8.12 1.40 -26.82
CA LEU A 27 8.20 -0.02 -27.13
C LEU A 27 7.60 -0.20 -28.53
N PRO A 28 8.29 -0.86 -29.46
CA PRO A 28 7.67 -1.22 -30.71
C PRO A 28 6.45 -2.07 -30.36
N ALA A 29 5.27 -1.60 -30.79
CA ALA A 29 4.01 -2.31 -30.69
C ALA A 29 4.23 -3.77 -31.10
N HIS A 30 4.32 -4.67 -30.13
CA HIS A 30 4.22 -6.09 -30.41
C HIS A 30 2.73 -6.35 -30.71
N ALA A 31 2.43 -6.26 -32.01
CA ALA A 31 1.24 -6.76 -32.69
C ALA A 31 -0.06 -6.73 -31.89
N ALA A 32 -0.78 -5.61 -31.96
CA ALA A 32 -2.22 -5.56 -31.68
C ALA A 32 -3.07 -6.21 -32.80
N ASP A 33 -2.56 -7.28 -33.44
CA ASP A 33 -3.22 -7.96 -34.56
C ASP A 33 -4.00 -9.20 -34.12
N GLU A 34 -3.63 -9.83 -32.99
CA GLU A 34 -4.36 -10.99 -32.49
C GLU A 34 -5.56 -10.56 -31.62
N PRO A 35 -6.79 -11.00 -31.94
CA PRO A 35 -7.97 -10.68 -31.15
C PRO A 35 -7.82 -11.08 -29.67
N LEU A 36 -8.31 -10.26 -28.74
CA LEU A 36 -8.23 -10.51 -27.29
C LEU A 36 -8.83 -11.88 -26.91
N ALA A 37 -9.93 -12.29 -27.57
CA ALA A 37 -10.53 -13.59 -27.35
C ALA A 37 -9.57 -14.76 -27.67
N SER A 38 -8.74 -14.62 -28.70
CA SER A 38 -7.75 -15.63 -29.09
C SER A 38 -6.61 -15.70 -28.08
N GLN A 39 -6.15 -14.56 -27.56
CA GLN A 39 -5.15 -14.50 -26.49
C GLN A 39 -5.67 -15.11 -25.18
N VAL A 40 -6.92 -14.81 -24.80
CA VAL A 40 -7.59 -15.46 -23.66
C VAL A 40 -7.69 -16.97 -23.89
N ALA A 41 -8.06 -17.41 -25.10
CA ALA A 41 -8.11 -18.83 -25.43
C ALA A 41 -6.74 -19.51 -25.35
N ALA A 42 -5.67 -18.82 -25.72
CA ALA A 42 -4.31 -19.32 -25.57
C ALA A 42 -3.93 -19.53 -24.10
N ALA A 43 -4.24 -18.55 -23.23
CA ALA A 43 -4.04 -18.69 -21.79
C ALA A 43 -4.87 -19.84 -21.21
N CYS A 44 -6.15 -19.95 -21.57
CA CYS A 44 -7.02 -21.05 -21.13
C CYS A 44 -6.51 -22.42 -21.59
N ARG A 45 -6.06 -22.57 -22.84
CA ARG A 45 -5.48 -23.82 -23.36
C ARG A 45 -4.19 -24.20 -22.64
N ARG A 46 -3.32 -23.24 -22.33
CA ARG A 46 -2.08 -23.46 -21.58
C ARG A 46 -2.36 -23.92 -20.15
N LEU A 47 -3.34 -23.32 -19.50
CA LEU A 47 -3.69 -23.58 -18.10
C LEU A 47 -4.58 -24.81 -17.92
N ALA A 48 -5.38 -25.18 -18.92
CA ALA A 48 -6.26 -26.35 -18.88
C ALA A 48 -5.60 -27.64 -18.38
N PRO A 49 -4.46 -28.11 -18.94
CA PRO A 49 -3.80 -29.33 -18.46
C PRO A 49 -3.17 -29.19 -17.07
N LEU A 50 -3.09 -27.98 -16.52
CA LEU A 50 -2.55 -27.69 -15.19
C LEU A 50 -3.64 -27.75 -14.09
N GLY A 51 -4.82 -28.27 -14.42
CA GLY A 51 -5.96 -28.48 -13.50
C GLY A 51 -7.05 -27.43 -13.59
N TRP A 52 -6.86 -26.36 -14.36
CA TRP A 52 -7.81 -25.25 -14.44
C TRP A 52 -9.12 -25.62 -15.13
N ARG A 53 -9.07 -26.45 -16.19
CA ARG A 53 -10.29 -26.88 -16.89
C ARG A 53 -11.21 -27.66 -15.97
N ASP A 54 -10.65 -28.66 -15.28
CA ASP A 54 -11.41 -29.50 -14.36
C ASP A 54 -11.97 -28.69 -13.19
N LEU A 55 -11.22 -27.70 -12.69
CA LEU A 55 -11.69 -26.77 -11.67
C LEU A 55 -12.90 -25.95 -12.15
N MET A 56 -12.83 -25.38 -13.37
CA MET A 56 -13.92 -24.59 -13.93
C MET A 56 -15.18 -25.44 -14.22
N LEU A 57 -15.00 -26.66 -14.71
CA LEU A 57 -16.09 -27.62 -14.85
C LEU A 57 -16.68 -27.97 -13.48
N LYS A 58 -15.85 -28.26 -12.48
CA LYS A 58 -16.30 -28.60 -11.13
C LYS A 58 -17.14 -27.49 -10.49
N VAL A 59 -16.64 -26.25 -10.50
CA VAL A 59 -17.30 -25.11 -9.83
C VAL A 59 -18.62 -24.72 -10.52
N THR A 60 -18.79 -25.05 -11.80
CA THR A 60 -20.00 -24.70 -12.58
C THR A 60 -20.94 -25.88 -12.82
N GLY A 61 -20.64 -27.07 -12.30
CA GLY A 61 -21.42 -28.28 -12.57
C GLY A 61 -21.34 -28.73 -14.04
N GLY A 62 -20.19 -28.51 -14.68
CA GLY A 62 -19.90 -28.88 -16.06
C GLY A 62 -20.31 -27.83 -17.10
N GLN A 63 -20.76 -26.65 -16.67
CA GLN A 63 -21.33 -25.65 -17.56
C GLN A 63 -20.29 -24.72 -18.21
N LEU A 64 -19.07 -24.62 -17.67
CA LEU A 64 -18.02 -23.77 -18.22
C LEU A 64 -16.79 -24.59 -18.59
N ASP A 65 -16.62 -24.87 -19.88
CA ASP A 65 -15.40 -25.48 -20.43
C ASP A 65 -14.49 -24.40 -21.05
N ILE A 66 -13.44 -24.00 -20.35
CA ILE A 66 -12.48 -23.00 -20.83
C ILE A 66 -11.67 -23.44 -22.07
N THR A 67 -11.84 -24.68 -22.53
CA THR A 67 -11.24 -25.21 -23.76
C THR A 67 -12.25 -25.39 -24.90
N ALA A 68 -13.48 -24.92 -24.72
CA ALA A 68 -14.51 -24.97 -25.76
C ALA A 68 -14.01 -24.32 -27.07
N PRO A 69 -14.33 -24.91 -28.25
CA PRO A 69 -13.94 -24.34 -29.54
C PRO A 69 -14.43 -22.90 -29.74
N ASP A 70 -15.66 -22.61 -29.31
CA ASP A 70 -16.24 -21.27 -29.29
C ASP A 70 -16.18 -20.71 -27.85
N LEU A 71 -14.99 -20.26 -27.46
CA LEU A 71 -14.77 -19.71 -26.13
C LEU A 71 -15.59 -18.43 -25.89
N VAL A 72 -15.90 -17.64 -26.92
CA VAL A 72 -16.68 -16.40 -26.78
C VAL A 72 -18.11 -16.72 -26.38
N ALA A 73 -18.77 -17.65 -27.08
CA ALA A 73 -20.09 -18.12 -26.70
C ALA A 73 -20.08 -18.76 -25.30
N GLU A 74 -19.05 -19.56 -25.02
CA GLU A 74 -18.90 -20.25 -23.74
C GLU A 74 -18.74 -19.29 -22.55
N LEU A 75 -17.97 -18.21 -22.69
CA LEU A 75 -17.77 -17.21 -21.63
C LEU A 75 -18.97 -16.30 -21.42
N SER A 76 -19.76 -16.06 -22.48
CA SER A 76 -20.90 -15.13 -22.45
C SER A 76 -22.22 -15.78 -22.02
N LYS A 77 -22.35 -17.11 -22.05
CA LYS A 77 -23.60 -17.77 -21.66
C LYS A 77 -23.87 -17.64 -20.14
N PRO A 78 -25.14 -17.56 -19.72
CA PRO A 78 -25.50 -17.65 -18.32
C PRO A 78 -25.15 -19.02 -17.73
N LEU A 79 -24.64 -19.03 -16.51
CA LEU A 79 -24.35 -20.21 -15.70
C LEU A 79 -25.47 -20.38 -14.68
N ALA A 80 -26.13 -21.55 -14.68
CA ALA A 80 -27.26 -21.81 -13.79
C ALA A 80 -26.87 -21.94 -12.32
N ALA A 81 -25.62 -22.33 -12.03
CA ALA A 81 -25.09 -22.47 -10.69
C ALA A 81 -23.58 -22.28 -10.66
N ILE A 82 -23.08 -21.70 -9.57
CA ILE A 82 -21.65 -21.56 -9.26
C ILE A 82 -21.46 -22.00 -7.81
N ASP A 83 -20.69 -23.07 -7.62
CA ASP A 83 -20.41 -23.66 -6.30
C ASP A 83 -19.38 -22.83 -5.54
N ARG A 84 -19.86 -21.84 -4.78
CA ARG A 84 -19.04 -21.01 -3.90
C ARG A 84 -18.51 -21.77 -2.67
N LYS A 85 -18.82 -23.05 -2.50
CA LYS A 85 -18.17 -23.89 -1.47
C LYS A 85 -16.85 -24.48 -1.95
N GLN A 86 -16.60 -24.51 -3.27
CA GLN A 86 -15.30 -24.86 -3.82
C GLN A 86 -14.24 -23.89 -3.24
N PRO A 87 -13.11 -24.40 -2.69
CA PRO A 87 -12.05 -23.55 -2.19
C PRO A 87 -11.58 -22.53 -3.23
N GLY A 88 -11.44 -21.28 -2.82
CA GLY A 88 -11.06 -20.17 -3.67
C GLY A 88 -12.21 -19.31 -4.17
N PHE A 89 -13.43 -19.84 -4.24
CA PHE A 89 -14.60 -19.18 -4.85
C PHE A 89 -15.62 -18.63 -3.84
N GLY A 90 -15.35 -18.76 -2.55
CA GLY A 90 -16.28 -18.41 -1.47
C GLY A 90 -16.59 -16.92 -1.38
N ASP A 91 -15.66 -16.07 -1.82
CA ASP A 91 -15.87 -14.63 -1.93
C ASP A 91 -16.12 -14.13 -3.36
N PHE A 92 -16.28 -15.02 -4.33
CA PHE A 92 -16.76 -14.63 -5.65
C PHE A 92 -18.16 -14.01 -5.55
N ASN A 93 -18.36 -12.87 -6.20
CA ASN A 93 -19.58 -12.11 -6.02
C ASN A 93 -20.85 -12.91 -6.34
N ALA A 94 -21.87 -12.81 -5.48
CA ALA A 94 -23.12 -13.56 -5.59
C ALA A 94 -23.93 -13.26 -6.87
N ALA A 95 -23.81 -12.06 -7.43
CA ALA A 95 -24.48 -11.66 -8.67
C ALA A 95 -23.74 -12.10 -9.94
N GLY A 96 -22.50 -12.57 -9.82
CA GLY A 96 -21.75 -13.12 -10.96
C GLY A 96 -22.41 -14.41 -11.44
N THR A 97 -22.75 -14.45 -12.73
CA THR A 97 -23.51 -15.55 -13.36
C THR A 97 -22.97 -15.93 -14.75
N GLN A 98 -21.82 -15.41 -15.16
CA GLN A 98 -21.21 -15.67 -16.47
C GLN A 98 -19.71 -15.96 -16.30
N GLY A 99 -19.11 -16.62 -17.29
CA GLY A 99 -17.66 -16.76 -17.38
C GLY A 99 -16.98 -15.39 -17.46
N VAL A 100 -17.52 -14.52 -18.31
CA VAL A 100 -17.19 -13.10 -18.42
C VAL A 100 -18.47 -12.28 -18.41
N THR A 101 -18.58 -11.38 -17.43
CA THR A 101 -19.62 -10.36 -17.38
C THR A 101 -19.07 -9.07 -18.02
N PRO A 102 -19.65 -8.59 -19.13
CA PRO A 102 -19.12 -7.43 -19.86
C PRO A 102 -18.88 -6.20 -18.98
N GLY A 103 -17.65 -5.70 -18.99
CA GLY A 103 -17.21 -4.50 -18.27
C GLY A 103 -17.17 -4.64 -16.75
N GLN A 104 -17.41 -5.83 -16.19
CA GLN A 104 -17.51 -6.06 -14.74
C GLN A 104 -16.57 -7.18 -14.31
N PRO A 105 -15.29 -6.89 -14.01
CA PRO A 105 -14.31 -7.88 -13.58
C PRO A 105 -14.76 -8.64 -12.32
N ASP A 106 -15.37 -7.93 -11.36
CA ASP A 106 -15.86 -8.49 -10.09
C ASP A 106 -16.99 -9.52 -10.25
N LEU A 107 -17.70 -9.49 -11.39
CA LEU A 107 -18.80 -10.39 -11.73
C LEU A 107 -18.38 -11.46 -12.75
N SER A 108 -17.14 -11.44 -13.21
CA SER A 108 -16.60 -12.35 -14.22
C SER A 108 -15.94 -13.54 -13.54
N LEU A 109 -16.55 -14.72 -13.62
CA LEU A 109 -16.07 -15.91 -12.92
C LEU A 109 -14.64 -16.29 -13.33
N LEU A 110 -14.32 -16.21 -14.63
CA LEU A 110 -12.98 -16.55 -15.11
C LEU A 110 -11.94 -15.54 -14.63
N TYR A 111 -12.29 -14.24 -14.57
CA TYR A 111 -11.39 -13.21 -14.05
C TYR A 111 -11.11 -13.42 -12.55
N HIS A 112 -12.15 -13.72 -11.76
CA HIS A 112 -11.98 -14.10 -10.36
C HIS A 112 -11.05 -15.31 -10.22
N ALA A 113 -11.29 -16.38 -10.99
CA ALA A 113 -10.44 -17.57 -10.97
C ALA A 113 -8.98 -17.24 -11.28
N PHE A 114 -8.73 -16.38 -12.26
CA PHE A 114 -7.38 -16.01 -12.67
C PHE A 114 -6.71 -15.03 -11.71
N ALA A 115 -7.44 -14.12 -11.08
CA ALA A 115 -6.86 -13.02 -10.32
C ALA A 115 -6.89 -13.21 -8.79
N ALA A 116 -7.75 -14.10 -8.26
CA ALA A 116 -7.85 -14.33 -6.83
C ALA A 116 -6.74 -15.28 -6.33
N PRO A 117 -5.90 -14.89 -5.36
CA PRO A 117 -4.86 -15.76 -4.81
C PRO A 117 -5.43 -16.94 -4.00
N THR A 118 -6.69 -16.86 -3.56
CA THR A 118 -7.38 -17.98 -2.89
C THR A 118 -7.70 -19.15 -3.83
N VAL A 119 -7.69 -18.93 -5.15
CA VAL A 119 -7.88 -19.96 -6.16
C VAL A 119 -6.53 -20.62 -6.45
N ALA A 120 -6.16 -21.54 -5.56
CA ALA A 120 -4.85 -22.20 -5.58
C ALA A 120 -4.92 -23.74 -5.64
N THR A 121 -6.09 -24.34 -5.47
CA THR A 121 -6.28 -25.80 -5.48
C THR A 121 -7.09 -26.27 -6.68
N ALA A 122 -6.83 -27.50 -7.11
CA ALA A 122 -7.51 -28.18 -8.19
C ALA A 122 -8.95 -28.56 -7.82
N ALA A 123 -9.66 -29.25 -8.72
CA ALA A 123 -11.06 -29.63 -8.55
C ALA A 123 -11.36 -30.46 -7.29
N ASP A 124 -10.38 -31.18 -6.74
CA ASP A 124 -10.51 -31.93 -5.48
C ASP A 124 -10.50 -31.04 -4.22
N GLY A 125 -10.19 -29.75 -4.38
CA GLY A 125 -10.09 -28.76 -3.31
C GLY A 125 -8.87 -28.93 -2.40
N LYS A 126 -7.94 -29.84 -2.70
CA LYS A 126 -6.80 -30.21 -1.84
C LYS A 126 -5.46 -30.13 -2.55
N THR A 127 -5.39 -30.63 -3.78
CA THR A 127 -4.16 -30.66 -4.56
C THR A 127 -3.88 -29.25 -5.10
N PRO A 128 -2.67 -28.69 -4.95
CA PRO A 128 -2.32 -27.42 -5.57
C PRO A 128 -2.45 -27.48 -7.10
N LEU A 129 -2.84 -26.38 -7.72
CA LEU A 129 -2.78 -26.24 -9.18
C LEU A 129 -1.32 -26.33 -9.66
N ALA A 130 -1.09 -27.00 -10.79
CA ALA A 130 0.25 -27.29 -11.28
C ALA A 130 0.95 -26.08 -11.94
N GLY A 131 0.22 -25.00 -12.19
CA GLY A 131 0.75 -23.73 -12.67
C GLY A 131 -0.34 -22.67 -12.70
N PHE A 132 0.09 -21.43 -12.92
CA PHE A 132 -0.75 -20.25 -12.71
C PHE A 132 -0.69 -19.28 -13.92
N PRO A 133 -1.69 -18.40 -14.08
CA PRO A 133 -1.61 -17.27 -14.98
C PRO A 133 -0.41 -16.37 -14.66
N THR A 134 0.24 -15.86 -15.70
CA THR A 134 1.16 -14.73 -15.62
C THR A 134 0.38 -13.43 -15.37
N LEU A 135 1.07 -12.36 -14.98
CA LEU A 135 0.44 -11.07 -14.78
C LEU A 135 -0.11 -10.49 -16.10
N SER A 136 0.60 -10.71 -17.21
CA SER A 136 0.16 -10.30 -18.55
C SER A 136 -1.09 -11.04 -19.01
N GLU A 137 -1.21 -12.36 -18.78
CA GLU A 137 -2.45 -13.10 -19.10
C GLU A 137 -3.65 -12.64 -18.28
N ILE A 138 -3.45 -12.30 -17.00
CA ILE A 138 -4.50 -11.68 -16.17
C ILE A 138 -4.90 -10.33 -16.76
N ALA A 139 -3.94 -9.51 -17.20
CA ALA A 139 -4.20 -8.22 -17.82
C ALA A 139 -4.93 -8.34 -19.18
N VAL A 140 -4.63 -9.37 -19.97
CA VAL A 140 -5.33 -9.68 -21.23
C VAL A 140 -6.78 -10.08 -20.96
N LEU A 141 -7.02 -10.96 -19.98
CA LEU A 141 -8.39 -11.31 -19.58
C LEU A 141 -9.15 -10.09 -19.04
N GLU A 142 -8.49 -9.23 -18.27
CA GLU A 142 -9.06 -7.95 -17.83
C GLU A 142 -9.46 -7.07 -19.02
N ASN A 143 -8.58 -6.92 -20.03
CA ASN A 143 -8.89 -6.18 -21.25
C ASN A 143 -10.08 -6.78 -21.98
N TYR A 144 -10.14 -8.11 -22.10
CA TYR A 144 -11.25 -8.81 -22.73
C TYR A 144 -12.59 -8.58 -22.00
N VAL A 145 -12.59 -8.57 -20.66
CA VAL A 145 -13.79 -8.23 -19.86
C VAL A 145 -14.32 -6.85 -20.26
N TYR A 146 -13.44 -5.85 -20.38
CA TYR A 146 -13.84 -4.50 -20.81
C TYR A 146 -14.21 -4.44 -22.31
N ALA A 147 -13.49 -5.13 -23.19
CA ALA A 147 -13.80 -5.23 -24.61
C ALA A 147 -15.19 -5.81 -24.87
N ALA A 148 -15.58 -6.85 -24.10
CA ALA A 148 -16.87 -7.51 -24.22
C ALA A 148 -18.06 -6.56 -23.98
N ALA A 149 -17.86 -5.44 -23.27
CA ALA A 149 -18.88 -4.42 -23.08
C ALA A 149 -19.18 -3.63 -24.36
N LYS A 150 -18.32 -3.71 -25.38
CA LYS A 150 -18.41 -2.96 -26.65
C LYS A 150 -18.66 -1.47 -26.35
N ALA A 151 -17.81 -0.92 -25.50
CA ALA A 151 -18.00 0.40 -24.95
C ALA A 151 -17.89 1.49 -26.02
N ASP A 152 -18.86 2.41 -26.00
CA ASP A 152 -18.90 3.59 -26.86
C ASP A 152 -18.53 4.84 -26.04
N LEU A 153 -17.55 5.60 -26.52
CA LEU A 153 -17.02 6.76 -25.81
C LEU A 153 -18.07 7.86 -25.58
N ALA A 154 -18.92 8.11 -26.57
CA ALA A 154 -19.97 9.14 -26.46
C ALA A 154 -21.02 8.74 -25.42
N LYS A 155 -21.40 7.45 -25.39
CA LYS A 155 -22.32 6.91 -24.38
C LYS A 155 -21.73 6.95 -22.97
N ILE A 156 -20.44 6.61 -22.80
CA ILE A 156 -19.77 6.74 -21.50
C ILE A 156 -19.76 8.20 -21.04
N ALA A 157 -19.42 9.13 -21.93
CA ALA A 157 -19.41 10.56 -21.61
C ALA A 157 -20.80 11.08 -21.22
N GLN A 158 -21.84 10.64 -21.92
CA GLN A 158 -23.23 10.99 -21.61
C GLN A 158 -23.65 10.45 -20.23
N ASN A 159 -23.34 9.18 -19.93
CA ASN A 159 -23.65 8.57 -18.64
C ASN A 159 -22.90 9.27 -17.48
N ALA A 160 -21.62 9.58 -17.68
CA ALA A 160 -20.84 10.31 -16.68
C ALA A 160 -21.44 11.69 -16.38
N ARG A 161 -21.88 12.43 -17.41
CA ARG A 161 -22.59 13.70 -17.24
C ARG A 161 -23.94 13.55 -16.56
N ALA A 162 -24.69 12.50 -16.88
CA ALA A 162 -26.00 12.25 -16.26
C ALA A 162 -25.88 11.89 -14.76
N VAL A 163 -24.86 11.12 -14.37
CA VAL A 163 -24.66 10.66 -12.99
C VAL A 163 -23.98 11.71 -12.12
N ALA A 164 -23.00 12.43 -12.66
CA ALA A 164 -22.13 13.30 -11.86
C ALA A 164 -22.19 14.78 -12.25
N GLY A 165 -22.79 15.14 -13.39
CA GLY A 165 -22.70 16.50 -13.94
C GLY A 165 -21.27 16.93 -14.29
N ARG A 166 -20.36 15.97 -14.52
CA ARG A 166 -18.93 16.20 -14.78
C ARG A 166 -18.48 15.55 -16.08
N ASP A 167 -17.45 16.13 -16.69
CA ASP A 167 -16.75 15.55 -17.84
C ASP A 167 -15.84 14.39 -17.43
N LEU A 168 -15.52 13.55 -18.43
CA LEU A 168 -14.56 12.47 -18.30
C LEU A 168 -13.12 12.98 -18.19
N ALA A 169 -12.28 12.18 -17.55
CA ALA A 169 -10.83 12.26 -17.65
C ALA A 169 -10.24 10.87 -17.90
N ILE A 170 -9.06 10.84 -18.50
CA ILE A 170 -8.19 9.68 -18.41
C ILE A 170 -7.51 9.74 -17.05
N VAL A 171 -7.63 8.70 -16.24
CA VAL A 171 -7.04 8.63 -14.91
C VAL A 171 -6.22 7.36 -14.80
N VAL A 172 -4.97 7.49 -14.35
CA VAL A 172 -4.11 6.35 -14.04
C VAL A 172 -4.38 5.88 -12.63
N TYR A 173 -4.52 4.57 -12.46
CA TYR A 173 -4.69 3.93 -11.15
C TYR A 173 -3.64 2.85 -10.95
N ALA A 174 -3.13 2.76 -9.72
CA ALA A 174 -2.64 1.51 -9.18
C ALA A 174 -3.85 0.61 -8.89
N LEU A 175 -3.77 -0.67 -9.24
CA LEU A 175 -4.90 -1.58 -9.09
C LEU A 175 -4.47 -2.97 -8.62
N GLU A 176 -5.39 -3.64 -7.93
CA GLU A 176 -5.21 -5.01 -7.48
C GLU A 176 -6.55 -5.70 -7.27
N TYR A 177 -6.69 -6.94 -7.76
CA TYR A 177 -7.83 -7.78 -7.42
C TYR A 177 -7.62 -8.39 -6.04
N ARG A 178 -8.60 -8.19 -5.15
CA ARG A 178 -8.45 -8.51 -3.73
C ARG A 178 -9.63 -9.28 -3.20
N ASN A 179 -9.34 -10.25 -2.33
CA ASN A 179 -10.34 -10.98 -1.57
C ASN A 179 -11.14 -10.06 -0.64
N VAL A 180 -12.28 -10.55 -0.16
CA VAL A 180 -13.27 -9.76 0.59
C VAL A 180 -12.71 -9.02 1.82
N SER A 181 -11.72 -9.56 2.53
CA SER A 181 -11.14 -8.92 3.72
C SER A 181 -10.34 -7.65 3.38
N GLN A 182 -9.77 -7.59 2.18
CA GLN A 182 -8.91 -6.52 1.67
C GLN A 182 -9.62 -5.66 0.59
N SER A 183 -10.85 -6.03 0.20
CA SER A 183 -11.61 -5.27 -0.78
C SER A 183 -12.10 -3.93 -0.23
N VAL A 184 -12.55 -3.08 -1.14
CA VAL A 184 -13.04 -1.73 -0.83
C VAL A 184 -14.34 -1.80 -0.04
N GLY A 185 -15.30 -2.57 -0.52
CA GLY A 185 -16.63 -2.69 0.09
C GLY A 185 -16.69 -3.70 1.23
N GLY A 186 -15.72 -4.61 1.36
CA GLY A 186 -15.74 -5.66 2.38
C GLY A 186 -16.88 -6.69 2.20
N ARG A 187 -17.45 -6.81 0.99
CA ARG A 187 -18.62 -7.65 0.70
C ARG A 187 -18.35 -8.84 -0.22
N ALA A 188 -17.40 -8.73 -1.12
CA ALA A 188 -16.94 -9.81 -2.00
C ALA A 188 -15.50 -9.49 -2.43
N ALA A 189 -14.87 -10.40 -3.17
CA ALA A 189 -13.64 -10.09 -3.89
C ALA A 189 -13.92 -8.99 -4.94
N GLN A 190 -13.01 -8.03 -5.07
CA GLN A 190 -13.17 -6.86 -5.95
C GLN A 190 -11.83 -6.39 -6.52
N LEU A 191 -11.88 -5.83 -7.72
CA LEU A 191 -10.82 -5.01 -8.28
C LEU A 191 -10.80 -3.65 -7.57
N CYS A 192 -9.72 -3.38 -6.86
CA CYS A 192 -9.53 -2.19 -6.04
C CYS A 192 -8.61 -1.21 -6.76
N PHE A 193 -8.90 0.08 -6.66
CA PHE A 193 -8.17 1.14 -7.36
C PHE A 193 -7.70 2.22 -6.40
N ALA A 194 -6.49 2.73 -6.58
CA ALA A 194 -6.02 3.94 -5.95
C ALA A 194 -5.27 4.80 -6.96
N ARG A 195 -5.34 6.12 -6.82
CA ARG A 195 -4.48 7.03 -7.63
C ARG A 195 -3.08 7.17 -7.05
N THR A 196 -2.73 6.36 -6.07
CA THR A 196 -1.39 6.23 -5.50
C THR A 196 -1.00 4.77 -5.52
N GLY A 197 0.20 4.46 -6.02
CA GLY A 197 0.78 3.12 -5.97
C GLY A 197 2.10 3.12 -5.21
N VAL A 198 2.37 2.02 -4.49
CA VAL A 198 3.57 1.82 -3.70
C VAL A 198 4.34 0.63 -4.25
N SER A 199 5.62 0.83 -4.51
CA SER A 199 6.56 -0.19 -4.97
C SER A 199 7.72 -0.25 -3.99
N HIS A 200 8.40 -1.40 -3.87
CA HIS A 200 9.51 -1.56 -2.93
C HIS A 200 10.84 -1.84 -3.63
N LEU A 201 11.87 -1.15 -3.19
CA LEU A 201 13.26 -1.39 -3.56
C LEU A 201 13.67 -2.80 -3.11
N GLY A 202 14.72 -3.32 -3.76
CA GLY A 202 15.31 -4.58 -3.37
C GLY A 202 16.78 -4.66 -3.71
N THR A 203 17.42 -5.70 -3.20
CA THR A 203 18.76 -6.14 -3.56
C THR A 203 18.80 -7.27 -4.58
N ALA A 204 17.63 -7.73 -5.03
CA ALA A 204 17.48 -8.77 -6.03
C ALA A 204 16.35 -8.44 -7.02
N GLU A 205 16.42 -9.08 -8.18
CA GLU A 205 15.41 -8.96 -9.25
C GLU A 205 14.00 -9.32 -8.78
N PRO A 206 12.97 -8.64 -9.34
CA PRO A 206 11.59 -8.95 -9.04
C PRO A 206 11.24 -10.38 -9.44
N TYR A 207 10.32 -11.00 -8.70
CA TYR A 207 9.79 -12.32 -9.01
C TYR A 207 8.28 -12.32 -8.79
N TYR A 208 7.53 -12.54 -9.87
CA TYR A 208 6.10 -12.71 -9.79
C TYR A 208 5.78 -14.15 -9.38
N ASP A 209 5.21 -14.32 -8.19
CA ASP A 209 4.71 -15.60 -7.75
C ASP A 209 3.29 -15.79 -8.29
N GLY A 210 3.18 -16.65 -9.30
CA GLY A 210 1.92 -16.98 -9.92
C GLY A 210 0.89 -17.48 -8.91
N ALA A 211 1.24 -18.27 -7.89
CA ALA A 211 0.28 -18.77 -6.91
C ALA A 211 -0.28 -17.65 -6.03
N LEU A 212 0.58 -16.73 -5.58
CA LEU A 212 0.22 -15.60 -4.71
C LEU A 212 -0.44 -14.43 -5.46
N ARG A 213 -0.40 -14.45 -6.80
CA ARG A 213 -0.81 -13.33 -7.67
C ARG A 213 -0.15 -12.01 -7.27
N ALA A 214 1.10 -12.07 -6.85
CA ALA A 214 1.85 -10.95 -6.33
C ALA A 214 3.35 -11.14 -6.55
N PHE A 215 4.09 -10.04 -6.44
CA PHE A 215 5.54 -10.09 -6.42
C PHE A 215 6.03 -10.54 -5.04
N ALA A 216 6.86 -11.57 -5.01
CA ALA A 216 7.42 -12.07 -3.75
C ALA A 216 8.48 -11.10 -3.22
N THR A 217 8.37 -10.73 -1.96
CA THR A 217 9.34 -9.84 -1.28
C THR A 217 10.61 -10.58 -0.86
N LEU A 218 10.46 -11.81 -0.37
CA LEU A 218 11.52 -12.61 0.22
C LEU A 218 11.90 -13.78 -0.68
N ASP A 219 13.17 -14.16 -0.65
CA ASP A 219 13.67 -15.38 -1.27
C ASP A 219 14.11 -16.36 -0.17
N PRO A 220 13.40 -17.49 0.03
CA PRO A 220 13.76 -18.47 1.05
C PRO A 220 15.16 -19.05 0.89
N ALA A 221 15.71 -19.07 -0.33
CA ALA A 221 17.08 -19.54 -0.60
C ALA A 221 18.13 -18.44 -0.36
N LYS A 222 17.71 -17.16 -0.28
CA LYS A 222 18.58 -15.99 -0.06
C LYS A 222 17.97 -15.10 1.04
N PRO A 223 18.09 -15.47 2.32
CA PRO A 223 17.38 -14.81 3.42
C PRO A 223 17.79 -13.35 3.70
N PHE A 224 18.90 -12.89 3.11
CA PHE A 224 19.37 -11.50 3.19
C PHE A 224 19.15 -10.71 1.89
N ALA A 225 18.60 -11.35 0.86
CA ALA A 225 18.19 -10.68 -0.36
C ALA A 225 16.74 -10.23 -0.23
N PHE A 226 16.50 -8.96 -0.58
CA PHE A 226 15.16 -8.43 -0.71
C PHE A 226 14.86 -8.32 -2.20
N ARG A 227 13.80 -8.94 -2.68
CA ARG A 227 13.40 -8.75 -4.06
C ARG A 227 12.78 -7.37 -4.21
N SER A 228 13.03 -6.72 -5.34
CA SER A 228 12.22 -5.56 -5.69
C SER A 228 10.77 -6.00 -5.88
N VAL A 229 9.82 -5.18 -5.40
CA VAL A 229 8.38 -5.41 -5.51
C VAL A 229 7.79 -4.34 -6.42
N PRO A 230 7.54 -4.68 -7.70
CA PRO A 230 6.88 -3.80 -8.65
C PRO A 230 5.42 -3.47 -8.29
N GLN A 231 4.91 -2.39 -8.88
CA GLN A 231 3.49 -2.02 -8.80
C GLN A 231 2.89 -1.86 -10.21
N ARG A 232 1.74 -2.48 -10.44
CA ARG A 232 0.99 -2.37 -11.71
C ARG A 232 0.08 -1.15 -11.71
N PHE A 233 0.11 -0.42 -12.82
CA PHE A 233 -0.79 0.69 -13.13
C PHE A 233 -1.58 0.41 -14.40
N ALA A 234 -2.78 0.99 -14.51
CA ALA A 234 -3.54 1.01 -15.75
C ALA A 234 -4.35 2.32 -15.88
N ALA A 235 -4.71 2.65 -17.11
CA ALA A 235 -5.46 3.85 -17.44
C ALA A 235 -6.95 3.54 -17.58
N PHE A 236 -7.79 4.44 -17.09
CA PHE A 236 -9.24 4.32 -17.16
C PHE A 236 -9.87 5.63 -17.62
N LEU A 237 -10.97 5.52 -18.36
CA LEU A 237 -11.96 6.58 -18.41
C LEU A 237 -12.64 6.64 -17.05
N SER A 238 -12.61 7.82 -16.44
CA SER A 238 -13.16 8.04 -15.10
C SER A 238 -13.95 9.33 -15.03
N THR A 239 -14.82 9.40 -14.03
CA THR A 239 -15.52 10.63 -13.65
C THR A 239 -15.36 10.91 -12.16
N ARG A 240 -15.61 12.15 -11.75
CA ARG A 240 -15.66 12.50 -10.33
C ARG A 240 -17.04 12.25 -9.78
N ILE A 241 -17.13 11.48 -8.71
CA ILE A 241 -18.36 11.23 -7.97
C ILE A 241 -18.12 11.70 -6.54
N SER A 242 -19.01 12.54 -6.01
CA SER A 242 -18.96 12.91 -4.60
C SER A 242 -19.24 11.67 -3.74
N GLY A 243 -18.45 11.44 -2.69
CA GLY A 243 -18.75 10.37 -1.72
C GLY A 243 -20.04 10.70 -0.95
N ALA A 244 -20.64 9.85 -0.12
CA ALA A 244 -20.48 8.43 0.12
C ALA A 244 -21.76 7.74 -0.39
N GLY A 245 -21.76 7.31 -1.66
CA GLY A 245 -22.83 6.48 -2.24
C GLY A 245 -22.54 4.99 -2.04
N LYS A 246 -23.60 4.16 -1.87
CA LYS A 246 -23.51 2.69 -1.79
C LYS A 246 -23.00 2.00 -3.07
N THR A 247 -22.61 2.77 -4.09
CA THR A 247 -22.46 2.32 -5.48
C THR A 247 -21.01 2.06 -5.88
N PHE A 248 -20.02 2.78 -5.32
CA PHE A 248 -18.59 2.62 -5.63
C PHE A 248 -17.68 2.66 -4.39
N GLY A 249 -18.25 3.12 -3.25
CA GLY A 249 -17.70 3.65 -1.99
C GLY A 249 -16.17 3.71 -1.78
N PRO A 250 -15.62 4.78 -1.18
CA PRO A 250 -14.23 4.72 -0.73
C PRO A 250 -14.05 3.68 0.38
N GLN A 251 -12.90 2.99 0.41
CA GLN A 251 -12.55 2.04 1.46
C GLN A 251 -12.45 2.75 2.81
N ASP A 252 -12.99 2.12 3.86
CA ASP A 252 -13.02 2.62 5.24
C ASP A 252 -13.45 4.11 5.27
N VAL A 253 -14.72 4.36 4.94
CA VAL A 253 -15.32 5.70 4.83
C VAL A 253 -14.97 6.57 6.05
N GLN A 254 -14.47 7.77 5.79
CA GLN A 254 -14.03 8.74 6.79
C GLN A 254 -15.02 9.91 6.90
N PRO A 255 -15.09 10.60 8.05
CA PRO A 255 -15.87 11.83 8.17
C PRO A 255 -15.50 12.85 7.08
N GLY A 256 -16.53 13.44 6.45
CA GLY A 256 -16.39 14.40 5.37
C GLY A 256 -16.26 13.81 3.96
N ASP A 257 -16.19 12.48 3.83
CA ASP A 257 -16.18 11.83 2.50
C ASP A 257 -17.46 12.12 1.71
N ASP A 258 -18.56 12.41 2.38
CA ASP A 258 -19.83 12.89 1.80
C ASP A 258 -19.70 14.20 1.00
N LYS A 259 -18.60 14.92 1.18
CA LYS A 259 -18.31 16.21 0.55
C LYS A 259 -17.05 16.18 -0.33
N ARG A 260 -16.36 15.05 -0.39
CA ARG A 260 -15.15 14.88 -1.20
C ARG A 260 -15.51 14.31 -2.56
N ASP A 261 -14.80 14.78 -3.59
CA ASP A 261 -14.89 14.19 -4.93
C ASP A 261 -13.86 13.07 -5.08
N PHE A 262 -14.33 11.91 -5.55
CA PHE A 262 -13.51 10.74 -5.84
C PHE A 262 -13.48 10.50 -7.35
N TRP A 263 -12.31 10.23 -7.90
CA TRP A 263 -12.21 9.74 -9.27
C TRP A 263 -12.55 8.26 -9.29
N VAL A 264 -13.62 7.91 -10.01
CA VAL A 264 -14.16 6.57 -10.06
C VAL A 264 -13.97 5.99 -11.47
N PRO A 265 -13.34 4.80 -11.61
CA PRO A 265 -13.11 4.18 -12.91
C PRO A 265 -14.42 3.69 -13.53
N LEU A 266 -14.58 3.90 -14.83
CA LEU A 266 -15.76 3.48 -15.59
C LEU A 266 -15.42 2.44 -16.66
N HIS A 267 -14.30 2.63 -17.37
CA HIS A 267 -13.87 1.74 -18.45
C HIS A 267 -12.34 1.76 -18.57
N LYS A 268 -11.72 0.59 -18.69
CA LYS A 268 -10.26 0.49 -18.87
C LYS A 268 -9.86 0.92 -20.28
N LEU A 269 -8.75 1.62 -20.39
CA LEU A 269 -8.08 1.92 -21.66
C LEU A 269 -6.92 0.94 -21.87
N PHE A 270 -6.85 0.35 -23.06
CA PHE A 270 -5.79 -0.56 -23.50
C PHE A 270 -5.62 -0.47 -25.02
N ASP A 271 -4.50 -1.00 -25.52
CA ASP A 271 -4.14 -0.93 -26.93
C ASP A 271 -5.07 -1.75 -27.83
N GLY A 272 -5.25 -1.27 -29.06
CA GLY A 272 -5.94 -1.98 -30.12
C GLY A 272 -7.37 -1.51 -30.41
N PRO A 273 -8.02 -2.13 -31.41
CA PRO A 273 -9.34 -1.73 -31.92
C PRO A 273 -10.52 -2.24 -31.07
N GLU A 274 -10.26 -3.15 -30.14
CA GLU A 274 -11.31 -3.77 -29.31
C GLU A 274 -11.64 -2.97 -28.05
N CYS A 275 -10.86 -1.92 -27.72
CA CYS A 275 -11.04 -1.16 -26.49
C CYS A 275 -12.30 -0.28 -26.49
N LEU A 276 -12.51 0.47 -27.57
CA LEU A 276 -13.65 1.35 -27.75
C LEU A 276 -14.20 1.17 -29.17
N VAL A 277 -15.52 1.14 -29.30
CA VAL A 277 -16.18 1.01 -30.60
C VAL A 277 -15.77 2.19 -31.49
N GLY A 278 -15.26 1.87 -32.68
CA GLY A 278 -14.87 2.86 -33.68
C GLY A 278 -13.53 3.56 -33.44
N ALA A 279 -12.72 3.10 -32.48
CA ALA A 279 -11.39 3.65 -32.21
C ALA A 279 -10.34 2.55 -32.09
N ASN A 280 -9.17 2.76 -32.72
CA ASN A 280 -7.99 1.96 -32.50
C ASN A 280 -7.04 2.74 -31.58
N LEU A 281 -6.84 2.24 -30.35
CA LEU A 281 -6.14 2.98 -29.32
C LEU A 281 -4.65 2.60 -29.27
N THR A 282 -3.84 3.59 -28.91
CA THR A 282 -2.47 3.42 -28.44
C THR A 282 -2.35 4.14 -27.10
N VAL A 283 -2.06 3.37 -26.06
CA VAL A 283 -2.03 3.78 -24.65
C VAL A 283 -0.60 3.68 -24.17
N THR A 284 0.09 4.82 -24.11
CA THR A 284 1.51 4.87 -23.74
C THR A 284 1.67 5.38 -22.32
N PHE A 285 2.29 4.58 -21.45
CA PHE A 285 2.65 4.97 -20.09
C PHE A 285 4.02 5.65 -20.05
N ALA A 286 4.19 6.58 -19.13
CA ALA A 286 5.49 7.14 -18.75
C ALA A 286 5.57 7.29 -17.24
N SER A 287 6.71 6.90 -16.67
CA SER A 287 7.03 7.09 -15.25
C SER A 287 8.07 8.18 -15.09
N HIS A 288 7.89 9.02 -14.08
CA HIS A 288 8.87 10.04 -13.70
C HIS A 288 9.11 9.93 -12.20
N LEU A 289 10.35 9.63 -11.82
CA LEU A 289 10.74 9.34 -10.43
C LEU A 289 11.79 10.33 -9.95
N VAL A 290 11.70 10.72 -8.69
CA VAL A 290 12.67 11.62 -8.05
C VAL A 290 12.87 11.27 -6.58
N ASN A 291 14.14 11.26 -6.16
CA ASN A 291 14.53 11.29 -4.74
C ASN A 291 15.13 12.66 -4.47
N GLU A 292 14.59 13.39 -3.50
CA GLU A 292 15.12 14.68 -3.06
C GLU A 292 15.41 14.72 -1.56
N LYS A 293 15.53 13.57 -0.88
CA LYS A 293 15.67 13.51 0.59
C LYS A 293 16.83 14.34 1.10
N LEU A 294 18.01 14.17 0.51
CA LEU A 294 19.21 14.91 0.89
C LEU A 294 19.08 16.39 0.55
N ARG A 295 18.55 16.75 -0.62
CA ARG A 295 18.26 18.13 -1.01
C ARG A 295 17.33 18.83 -0.02
N GLN A 296 16.21 18.19 0.31
CA GLN A 296 15.21 18.74 1.23
C GLN A 296 15.76 18.87 2.65
N PHE A 297 16.50 17.87 3.14
CA PHE A 297 17.21 17.97 4.40
C PHE A 297 18.14 19.20 4.44
N GLN A 298 19.01 19.37 3.44
CA GLN A 298 19.96 20.48 3.42
C GLN A 298 19.25 21.84 3.40
N ARG A 299 18.27 22.01 2.50
CA ARG A 299 17.45 23.23 2.44
C ARG A 299 16.76 23.54 3.75
N TYR A 300 16.16 22.52 4.37
CA TYR A 300 15.49 22.65 5.64
C TYR A 300 16.45 23.14 6.73
N MET A 301 17.63 22.53 6.85
CA MET A 301 18.63 22.94 7.84
C MET A 301 19.16 24.37 7.60
N THR A 302 19.43 24.73 6.35
CA THR A 302 19.85 26.09 5.97
C THR A 302 18.78 27.14 6.30
N MET A 303 17.52 26.88 5.94
CA MET A 303 16.41 27.81 6.21
C MET A 303 16.19 28.05 7.70
N ASN A 304 16.51 27.07 8.54
CA ASN A 304 16.39 27.16 9.99
C ASN A 304 17.66 27.67 10.68
N GLY A 305 18.64 28.18 9.92
CA GLY A 305 19.85 28.80 10.46
C GLY A 305 20.81 27.81 11.12
N VAL A 306 20.68 26.50 10.85
CA VAL A 306 21.56 25.50 11.44
C VAL A 306 22.94 25.53 10.75
N PRO A 307 24.03 25.79 11.50
CA PRO A 307 25.37 25.86 10.93
C PRO A 307 25.83 24.54 10.30
N GLY A 308 26.64 24.62 9.24
CA GLY A 308 27.32 23.45 8.66
C GLY A 308 26.70 22.86 7.39
N THR A 309 25.76 23.59 6.78
CA THR A 309 25.23 23.31 5.44
C THR A 309 25.69 24.43 4.50
N ARG A 310 26.55 24.10 3.52
CA ARG A 310 27.17 25.09 2.60
C ARG A 310 27.18 24.58 1.16
N PHE A 311 26.06 24.00 0.73
CA PHE A 311 25.87 23.59 -0.67
C PHE A 311 25.17 24.71 -1.43
N THR A 312 25.65 24.98 -2.64
CA THR A 312 24.96 25.88 -3.56
C THR A 312 23.70 25.20 -4.12
N GLU A 313 22.74 25.99 -4.60
CA GLU A 313 21.55 25.42 -5.25
C GLU A 313 21.90 24.58 -6.48
N GLU A 314 22.96 24.93 -7.22
CA GLU A 314 23.46 24.13 -8.33
C GLU A 314 23.89 22.73 -7.87
N GLN A 315 24.67 22.65 -6.79
CA GLN A 315 25.08 21.37 -6.19
C GLN A 315 23.88 20.57 -5.66
N LEU A 316 22.93 21.24 -5.03
CA LEU A 316 21.73 20.61 -4.47
C LEU A 316 20.77 20.04 -5.53
N ASN A 317 20.92 20.42 -6.80
CA ASN A 317 20.13 19.89 -7.91
C ASN A 317 20.81 18.73 -8.67
N GLN A 318 21.95 18.25 -8.18
CA GLN A 318 22.74 17.18 -8.78
C GLN A 318 22.87 15.98 -7.83
N TYR A 319 23.33 14.84 -8.34
CA TYR A 319 23.72 13.71 -7.51
C TYR A 319 24.82 14.13 -6.52
N PRO A 320 24.79 13.68 -5.24
CA PRO A 320 23.86 12.72 -4.65
C PRO A 320 22.58 13.33 -4.04
N PHE A 321 22.38 14.64 -4.15
CA PHE A 321 21.26 15.33 -3.50
C PHE A 321 19.91 15.06 -4.17
N VAL A 322 19.95 14.81 -5.48
CA VAL A 322 18.80 14.44 -6.30
C VAL A 322 19.11 13.22 -7.15
N LEU A 323 18.23 12.22 -7.14
CA LEU A 323 18.23 11.08 -8.05
C LEU A 323 16.98 11.15 -8.91
N ARG A 324 17.06 10.67 -10.17
CA ARG A 324 15.95 10.70 -11.12
C ARG A 324 15.81 9.39 -11.89
N ASP A 325 14.57 9.01 -12.16
CA ASP A 325 14.18 7.99 -13.14
C ASP A 325 15.00 6.70 -13.03
N GLY A 326 15.81 6.35 -14.04
CA GLY A 326 16.56 5.09 -14.09
C GLY A 326 17.59 4.87 -12.95
N GLU A 327 17.87 5.90 -12.14
CA GLU A 327 18.58 5.72 -10.88
C GLU A 327 17.71 5.05 -9.80
N ILE A 328 16.39 5.22 -9.87
CA ILE A 328 15.39 4.71 -8.92
C ILE A 328 14.67 3.50 -9.50
N GLY A 329 14.20 3.56 -10.75
CA GLY A 329 13.41 2.52 -11.39
C GLY A 329 12.85 2.95 -12.74
N GLY A 330 11.98 2.13 -13.32
CA GLY A 330 11.35 2.41 -14.61
C GLY A 330 10.23 1.43 -14.94
N LEU A 331 9.61 1.61 -16.11
CA LEU A 331 8.62 0.67 -16.62
C LEU A 331 9.30 -0.66 -17.00
N SER A 332 8.64 -1.77 -16.69
CA SER A 332 9.06 -3.12 -17.05
C SER A 332 9.10 -3.31 -18.56
N ASP A 333 10.15 -3.96 -19.05
CA ASP A 333 10.25 -4.53 -20.39
C ASP A 333 9.90 -6.03 -20.42
N ASN A 334 9.68 -6.65 -19.26
CA ASN A 334 9.30 -8.06 -19.16
C ASN A 334 7.88 -8.30 -19.72
N PRO A 335 7.73 -9.12 -20.79
CA PRO A 335 6.42 -9.39 -21.41
C PRO A 335 5.45 -10.14 -20.48
N ASP A 336 5.95 -10.87 -19.48
CA ASP A 336 5.10 -11.60 -18.52
C ASP A 336 4.45 -10.66 -17.49
N PHE A 337 4.96 -9.44 -17.34
CA PHE A 337 4.38 -8.42 -16.45
C PHE A 337 3.34 -7.57 -17.18
N GLY A 338 3.55 -7.34 -18.47
CA GLY A 338 2.71 -6.47 -19.30
C GLY A 338 2.99 -4.97 -19.11
N PRO A 339 2.25 -4.11 -19.83
CA PRO A 339 2.48 -2.67 -19.80
C PRO A 339 2.07 -2.04 -18.46
N GLY A 340 2.68 -0.89 -18.15
CA GLY A 340 2.31 -0.09 -16.97
C GLY A 340 2.78 -0.67 -15.63
N VAL A 341 3.69 -1.66 -15.63
CA VAL A 341 4.32 -2.18 -14.41
C VAL A 341 5.56 -1.38 -14.10
N LEU A 342 5.58 -0.68 -12.97
CA LEU A 342 6.73 0.05 -12.48
C LEU A 342 7.63 -0.87 -11.65
N VAL A 343 8.90 -0.98 -12.05
CA VAL A 343 9.91 -1.82 -11.40
C VAL A 343 11.00 -0.93 -10.81
N PRO A 344 11.13 -0.87 -9.46
CA PRO A 344 12.29 -0.29 -8.84
C PRO A 344 13.57 -1.02 -9.23
N ARG A 345 14.66 -0.29 -9.46
CA ARG A 345 15.93 -0.87 -9.88
C ARG A 345 16.58 -1.62 -8.71
N PRO A 346 16.85 -2.92 -8.82
CA PRO A 346 17.59 -3.65 -7.79
C PRO A 346 19.00 -3.08 -7.61
N ARG A 347 19.48 -3.01 -6.36
CA ARG A 347 20.80 -2.46 -6.01
C ARG A 347 21.56 -3.42 -5.10
N PRO A 348 22.89 -3.58 -5.22
CA PRO A 348 23.65 -4.45 -4.33
C PRO A 348 23.50 -4.10 -2.84
N ALA A 349 23.27 -2.83 -2.54
CA ALA A 349 23.00 -2.32 -1.20
C ALA A 349 21.74 -1.45 -1.19
N LEU A 350 21.01 -1.47 -0.06
CA LEU A 350 19.82 -0.62 0.14
C LEU A 350 20.16 0.86 0.34
N ALA A 351 21.36 1.14 0.85
CA ALA A 351 21.89 2.48 1.02
C ALA A 351 23.42 2.46 0.87
N GLU A 352 23.96 3.56 0.34
CA GLU A 352 25.38 3.72 0.03
C GLU A 352 25.89 5.06 0.58
N VAL A 353 27.18 5.15 0.88
CA VAL A 353 27.80 6.42 1.30
C VAL A 353 27.66 7.42 0.16
N ALA A 354 27.09 8.59 0.46
CA ALA A 354 26.95 9.65 -0.52
C ALA A 354 28.32 10.24 -0.87
N THR A 355 28.69 10.23 -2.14
CA THR A 355 29.92 10.84 -2.67
C THR A 355 29.61 11.79 -3.81
N PHE A 356 30.49 12.77 -4.03
CA PHE A 356 30.36 13.67 -5.19
C PHE A 356 30.76 12.95 -6.49
N PRO A 357 30.02 13.14 -7.59
CA PRO A 357 30.34 12.56 -8.89
C PRO A 357 31.80 12.78 -9.30
N GLY A 358 32.44 11.75 -9.85
CA GLY A 358 33.83 11.84 -10.32
C GLY A 358 34.88 12.01 -9.22
N SER A 359 34.50 11.87 -7.94
CA SER A 359 35.43 11.96 -6.82
C SER A 359 35.08 10.95 -5.71
N ASN A 360 36.04 10.63 -4.85
CA ASN A 360 35.80 9.85 -3.63
C ASN A 360 35.46 10.75 -2.42
N LYS A 361 35.08 12.01 -2.66
CA LYS A 361 34.79 12.95 -1.58
C LYS A 361 33.43 12.64 -0.99
N VAL A 362 33.43 12.27 0.30
CA VAL A 362 32.23 11.97 1.07
C VAL A 362 31.41 13.22 1.31
N VAL A 363 30.10 13.13 1.10
CA VAL A 363 29.14 14.17 1.47
C VAL A 363 28.85 14.08 2.96
N THR A 364 29.03 15.18 3.66
CA THR A 364 28.83 15.26 5.11
C THR A 364 27.97 16.47 5.48
N PHE A 365 27.48 16.46 6.71
CA PHE A 365 26.89 17.64 7.34
C PHE A 365 27.36 17.71 8.80
N GLN A 366 27.42 18.92 9.37
CA GLN A 366 27.68 19.04 10.80
C GLN A 366 26.46 18.67 11.61
N VAL A 367 26.63 17.71 12.52
CA VAL A 367 25.60 17.42 13.52
C VAL A 367 25.45 18.63 14.44
N PRO A 368 24.25 19.23 14.56
CA PRO A 368 24.05 20.35 15.45
C PRO A 368 24.25 19.92 16.92
N SER A 369 24.78 20.81 17.76
CA SER A 369 24.72 20.60 19.21
C SER A 369 23.34 20.96 19.76
N GLU A 370 23.01 20.52 20.98
CA GLU A 370 21.74 20.90 21.64
C GLU A 370 21.55 22.43 21.75
N LYS A 371 22.64 23.20 21.75
CA LYS A 371 22.61 24.67 21.74
C LYS A 371 22.21 25.25 20.38
N ASP A 372 22.59 24.58 19.30
CA ASP A 372 22.36 25.04 17.91
C ASP A 372 20.96 24.62 17.41
N TYR A 373 20.36 23.61 18.03
CA TYR A 373 19.04 23.09 17.67
C TYR A 373 18.23 22.72 18.94
N PRO A 374 17.71 23.72 19.68
CA PRO A 374 17.07 23.49 20.97
C PRO A 374 15.68 22.83 20.84
N LYS A 375 15.37 22.08 21.92
CA LYS A 375 14.18 21.28 22.28
C LYS A 375 12.83 21.50 21.54
N PRO A 376 11.99 20.43 21.45
CA PRO A 376 12.15 19.13 22.11
C PRO A 376 13.17 18.24 21.39
N LEU A 377 14.08 17.66 22.19
CA LEU A 377 15.18 16.74 21.81
C LEU A 377 15.14 16.23 20.36
N SER A 378 16.02 16.77 19.52
CA SER A 378 16.24 16.32 18.15
C SER A 378 16.92 14.94 18.06
N LEU A 379 17.07 14.20 19.16
CA LEU A 379 17.58 12.84 19.16
C LEU A 379 16.46 11.86 19.45
N TYR A 380 16.17 11.00 18.47
CA TYR A 380 15.29 9.85 18.65
C TYR A 380 16.13 8.58 18.68
N TYR A 381 16.25 7.98 19.86
CA TYR A 381 17.25 6.95 20.19
C TYR A 381 18.68 7.37 19.86
N SER A 382 19.12 7.16 18.62
CA SER A 382 20.48 7.44 18.16
C SER A 382 20.54 8.05 16.75
N SER A 383 19.41 8.59 16.29
CA SER A 383 19.26 9.32 15.02
C SER A 383 18.85 10.76 15.29
N LEU A 384 19.22 11.66 14.38
CA LEU A 384 18.75 13.04 14.40
C LEU A 384 17.31 13.08 13.86
N GLN A 385 16.33 13.42 14.71
CA GLN A 385 14.96 13.68 14.34
C GLN A 385 14.79 15.13 13.86
N ILE A 386 14.23 15.29 12.67
CA ILE A 386 13.95 16.59 12.06
C ILE A 386 12.53 17.01 12.44
N LEU A 387 12.47 18.03 13.31
CA LEU A 387 11.25 18.64 13.81
C LEU A 387 11.11 20.08 13.29
N PRO A 388 9.90 20.58 12.99
CA PRO A 388 9.63 21.99 12.71
C PRO A 388 10.22 22.92 13.79
N VAL A 389 11.06 23.88 13.39
CA VAL A 389 11.68 24.83 14.34
C VAL A 389 10.68 25.93 14.74
N GLY A 390 10.66 26.30 16.03
CA GLY A 390 9.88 27.43 16.54
C GLY A 390 8.39 27.12 16.81
N ALA A 391 8.05 25.85 17.02
CA ALA A 391 6.70 25.43 17.37
C ALA A 391 6.55 25.34 18.90
N ASP A 392 5.86 26.31 19.50
CA ASP A 392 5.48 26.26 20.94
C ASP A 392 4.43 25.16 21.24
N THR A 393 3.91 24.54 20.18
CA THR A 393 2.93 23.45 20.20
C THR A 393 3.28 22.40 19.15
N GLU A 394 2.82 21.17 19.34
CA GLU A 394 2.97 20.09 18.38
C GLU A 394 2.51 20.52 16.97
N PRO A 395 3.38 20.46 15.94
CA PRO A 395 3.02 20.72 14.55
C PRO A 395 1.73 19.99 14.11
N ALA A 396 0.88 20.67 13.36
CA ALA A 396 -0.46 20.17 13.03
C ALA A 396 -0.47 18.82 12.28
N PHE A 397 0.58 18.52 11.51
CA PHE A 397 0.73 17.21 10.86
C PHE A 397 1.07 16.09 11.85
N MET A 398 1.70 16.40 13.00
CA MET A 398 2.00 15.43 14.07
C MET A 398 0.78 15.14 14.96
N SER A 399 -0.18 16.07 15.06
CA SER A 399 -1.45 15.82 15.76
C SER A 399 -2.50 15.11 14.90
N GLY A 400 -2.16 14.67 13.68
CA GLY A 400 -3.10 14.13 12.70
C GLY A 400 -4.15 15.14 12.21
N ARG A 401 -4.02 16.42 12.58
CA ARG A 401 -4.98 17.49 12.25
C ARG A 401 -4.67 18.24 10.96
N ALA A 402 -3.48 18.01 10.38
CA ALA A 402 -3.10 18.50 9.06
C ALA A 402 -2.48 17.38 8.21
N PRO A 403 -3.26 16.37 7.80
CA PRO A 403 -2.84 15.35 6.82
C PRO A 403 -2.55 15.95 5.43
N GLU A 404 -2.75 17.26 5.24
CA GLU A 404 -2.56 17.95 3.97
C GLU A 404 -1.08 18.23 3.60
N ALA A 405 -0.11 17.89 4.45
CA ALA A 405 1.30 18.26 4.22
C ALA A 405 2.26 17.08 4.37
N GLN A 406 2.84 16.66 3.24
CA GLN A 406 4.16 16.02 3.20
C GLN A 406 5.15 16.80 4.09
N ARG A 407 6.06 16.09 4.77
CA ARG A 407 7.11 16.73 5.57
C ARG A 407 8.06 17.53 4.68
N PRO A 408 8.59 18.67 5.16
CA PRO A 408 9.55 19.49 4.40
C PRO A 408 10.97 18.89 4.35
N ALA A 409 11.21 17.80 5.09
CA ALA A 409 12.47 17.06 5.17
C ALA A 409 12.19 15.65 5.73
N PRO A 410 13.11 14.67 5.53
CA PRO A 410 13.00 13.34 6.14
C PRO A 410 12.88 13.40 7.66
N GLU A 411 12.09 12.50 8.26
CA GLU A 411 11.93 12.46 9.72
C GLU A 411 13.23 12.22 10.48
N TYR A 412 14.04 11.26 10.04
CA TYR A 412 15.25 10.84 10.75
C TYR A 412 16.45 10.85 9.82
N VAL A 413 17.60 11.26 10.35
CA VAL A 413 18.90 11.24 9.65
C VAL A 413 19.92 10.49 10.50
N ASN A 414 20.72 9.63 9.85
CA ASN A 414 21.81 8.92 10.51
C ASN A 414 22.91 9.89 10.93
N ILE A 415 23.36 9.79 12.18
CA ILE A 415 24.47 10.57 12.72
C ILE A 415 25.53 9.68 13.39
N ARG A 416 25.46 8.35 13.21
CA ARG A 416 26.33 7.39 13.89
C ARG A 416 27.63 7.09 13.14
N HIS A 417 27.83 7.72 11.99
CA HIS A 417 29.03 7.57 11.18
C HIS A 417 29.72 8.92 11.04
N ARG A 418 30.84 9.07 11.76
CA ARG A 418 31.64 10.29 11.80
C ARG A 418 32.74 10.21 10.75
N TYR A 419 32.83 11.21 9.90
CA TYR A 419 33.92 11.35 8.93
C TYR A 419 35.17 11.92 9.60
N GLN A 420 36.33 11.32 9.35
CA GLN A 420 37.63 11.74 9.89
C GLN A 420 38.61 12.16 8.78
N GLY A 421 38.09 12.63 7.64
CA GLY A 421 38.89 13.06 6.49
C GLY A 421 39.27 11.91 5.56
N GLU A 422 39.89 10.85 6.06
CA GLU A 422 40.26 9.69 5.23
C GLU A 422 39.47 8.42 5.57
N SER A 423 38.78 8.41 6.71
CA SER A 423 38.04 7.25 7.19
C SER A 423 36.66 7.62 7.73
N ILE A 424 35.80 6.61 7.84
CA ILE A 424 34.49 6.70 8.47
C ILE A 424 34.54 5.89 9.77
N GLU A 425 34.40 6.58 10.91
CA GLU A 425 34.31 5.96 12.22
C GLU A 425 32.85 5.63 12.54
N SER A 426 32.56 4.37 12.84
CA SER A 426 31.26 3.96 13.37
C SER A 426 31.21 4.18 14.88
N LEU A 427 30.32 5.06 15.33
CA LEU A 427 30.13 5.37 16.75
C LEU A 427 29.39 4.24 17.50
N ASN A 428 28.83 3.25 16.81
CA ASN A 428 28.02 2.17 17.40
C ASN A 428 28.73 1.36 18.49
N ARG A 429 30.06 1.27 18.45
CA ARG A 429 30.87 0.51 19.42
C ARG A 429 31.48 1.39 20.50
N ARG A 430 31.21 2.70 20.48
CA ARG A 430 31.78 3.64 21.43
C ARG A 430 30.98 3.67 22.74
N PRO A 431 31.62 3.50 23.90
CA PRO A 431 30.92 3.59 25.19
C PRO A 431 30.38 5.01 25.46
N ASP A 432 31.00 6.03 24.87
CA ASP A 432 30.60 7.45 24.96
C ASP A 432 29.72 7.90 23.78
N MET A 433 29.18 6.97 22.96
CA MET A 433 28.38 7.29 21.76
C MET A 433 27.32 8.36 22.04
N MET A 434 26.45 8.13 23.03
CA MET A 434 25.34 9.05 23.31
C MET A 434 25.83 10.46 23.65
N ARG A 435 26.90 10.58 24.45
CA ARG A 435 27.50 11.88 24.77
C ARG A 435 27.98 12.59 23.50
N LEU A 436 28.66 11.88 22.60
CA LEU A 436 29.08 12.44 21.32
C LEU A 436 27.89 12.89 20.46
N LEU A 437 26.81 12.11 20.41
CA LEU A 437 25.59 12.50 19.68
C LEU A 437 24.97 13.80 20.24
N TYR A 438 24.93 13.95 21.57
CA TYR A 438 24.42 15.16 22.24
C TYR A 438 25.33 16.38 22.05
N ASP A 439 26.65 16.19 22.21
CA ASP A 439 27.64 17.26 22.07
C ASP A 439 27.69 17.79 20.62
N GLY A 440 27.41 16.92 19.64
CA GLY A 440 27.35 17.27 18.22
C GLY A 440 28.71 17.77 17.69
N LYS A 441 28.66 18.68 16.71
CA LYS A 441 29.82 19.40 16.13
C LYS A 441 30.86 18.54 15.42
N TYR A 442 30.47 17.37 14.94
CA TYR A 442 31.29 16.53 14.08
C TYR A 442 30.60 16.29 12.73
N PRO A 443 31.39 15.98 11.67
CA PRO A 443 30.83 15.75 10.35
C PRO A 443 30.25 14.34 10.29
N ALA A 444 28.93 14.24 10.20
CA ALA A 444 28.24 12.99 9.93
C ALA A 444 28.17 12.72 8.43
N VAL A 445 28.32 11.45 8.07
CA VAL A 445 28.24 10.96 6.68
C VAL A 445 26.79 10.93 6.21
N HIS A 446 26.54 11.42 4.99
CA HIS A 446 25.27 11.21 4.29
C HIS A 446 25.23 9.87 3.58
N TYR A 447 24.02 9.33 3.46
CA TYR A 447 23.74 8.11 2.73
C TYR A 447 22.73 8.41 1.63
N VAL A 448 22.93 7.80 0.47
CA VAL A 448 21.93 7.72 -0.59
C VAL A 448 21.16 6.43 -0.38
N ASP A 449 19.85 6.55 -0.21
CA ASP A 449 18.92 5.46 -0.53
C ASP A 449 18.32 5.72 -1.91
N TYR A 450 17.82 4.66 -2.54
CA TYR A 450 17.22 4.75 -3.87
C TYR A 450 15.70 4.86 -3.82
N ALA A 451 15.12 5.16 -2.66
CA ALA A 451 13.69 5.37 -2.50
C ALA A 451 13.28 6.69 -3.15
N GLY A 452 12.00 6.93 -3.42
CA GLY A 452 11.62 8.11 -4.19
C GLY A 452 10.12 8.29 -4.29
N ASN A 453 9.74 9.46 -4.76
CA ASN A 453 8.37 9.76 -5.12
C ASN A 453 8.31 10.05 -6.62
N GLY A 454 7.13 10.04 -7.21
CA GLY A 454 7.01 10.31 -8.63
C GLY A 454 5.58 10.30 -9.09
N TRP A 455 5.41 10.17 -10.41
CA TRP A 455 4.10 9.98 -11.01
C TRP A 455 4.15 9.04 -12.20
N MET A 456 3.00 8.42 -12.44
CA MET A 456 2.72 7.64 -13.64
C MET A 456 1.70 8.39 -14.47
N GLU A 457 2.05 8.73 -15.70
CA GLU A 457 1.14 9.37 -16.65
C GLU A 457 0.86 8.46 -17.85
N VAL A 458 -0.16 8.83 -18.61
CA VAL A 458 -0.57 8.10 -19.80
C VAL A 458 -0.96 9.06 -20.91
N ARG A 459 -0.68 8.66 -22.15
CA ARG A 459 -1.18 9.32 -23.37
C ARG A 459 -2.04 8.35 -24.18
N CYS A 460 -3.14 8.88 -24.73
CA CYS A 460 -4.03 8.13 -25.62
C CYS A 460 -4.56 9.08 -26.71
N PRO A 461 -3.75 9.38 -27.75
CA PRO A 461 -4.04 10.43 -28.72
C PRO A 461 -5.39 10.29 -29.42
N ALA A 462 -5.83 9.05 -29.67
CA ALA A 462 -7.06 8.74 -30.38
C ALA A 462 -8.32 9.35 -29.73
N ILE A 463 -8.32 9.61 -28.41
CA ILE A 463 -9.48 10.13 -27.67
C ILE A 463 -9.27 11.51 -27.07
N GLU A 464 -8.10 12.13 -27.25
CA GLU A 464 -7.78 13.47 -26.72
C GLU A 464 -8.67 14.58 -27.31
N HIS A 465 -9.31 14.32 -28.46
CA HIS A 465 -10.29 15.24 -29.03
C HIS A 465 -11.58 15.32 -28.19
N VAL A 466 -11.97 14.25 -27.49
CA VAL A 466 -13.15 14.19 -26.59
C VAL A 466 -12.77 14.36 -25.13
N VAL A 467 -11.72 13.68 -24.66
CA VAL A 467 -11.31 13.65 -23.26
C VAL A 467 -10.09 14.55 -23.08
N LYS A 468 -10.32 15.77 -22.57
CA LYS A 468 -9.27 16.80 -22.46
C LYS A 468 -8.41 16.70 -21.20
N ALA A 469 -8.90 16.04 -20.16
CA ALA A 469 -8.20 15.90 -18.91
C ALA A 469 -7.48 14.54 -18.84
N SER A 470 -6.20 14.57 -18.51
CA SER A 470 -5.44 13.40 -18.06
C SER A 470 -4.99 13.64 -16.61
N LYS A 471 -5.11 12.62 -15.76
CA LYS A 471 -4.76 12.66 -14.34
C LYS A 471 -3.73 11.55 -14.04
N PRO A 472 -2.49 11.93 -13.69
CA PRO A 472 -1.48 10.95 -13.35
C PRO A 472 -1.76 10.31 -11.99
N ALA A 473 -1.22 9.11 -11.79
CA ALA A 473 -1.14 8.47 -10.48
C ALA A 473 0.11 8.97 -9.76
N PHE A 474 0.02 9.12 -8.44
CA PHE A 474 1.16 9.32 -7.57
C PHE A 474 1.89 7.99 -7.35
N VAL A 475 3.21 8.04 -7.32
CA VAL A 475 4.06 6.87 -7.16
C VAL A 475 4.94 7.06 -5.94
N ILE A 476 5.02 6.02 -5.12
CA ILE A 476 5.97 5.91 -4.02
C ILE A 476 6.86 4.69 -4.29
N VAL A 477 8.17 4.90 -4.24
CA VAL A 477 9.19 3.85 -4.27
C VAL A 477 9.82 3.80 -2.88
N SER A 478 9.61 2.72 -2.17
CA SER A 478 9.85 2.63 -0.74
C SER A 478 10.95 1.65 -0.42
N PRO A 479 11.60 1.75 0.75
CA PRO A 479 12.46 0.68 1.27
C PRO A 479 11.78 -0.69 1.22
N PRO A 480 12.56 -1.79 1.27
CA PRO A 480 11.99 -3.12 1.34
C PRO A 480 10.94 -3.24 2.45
N ASP A 481 9.86 -3.94 2.14
CA ASP A 481 8.88 -4.32 3.13
C ASP A 481 9.46 -5.41 4.03
N PHE A 482 9.80 -5.04 5.27
CA PHE A 482 10.35 -5.96 6.26
C PHE A 482 9.27 -6.81 6.96
N PHE A 483 7.98 -6.48 6.76
CA PHE A 483 6.86 -7.20 7.35
C PHE A 483 5.79 -7.52 6.28
N PRO A 484 6.17 -8.24 5.20
CA PRO A 484 5.31 -8.43 4.02
C PRO A 484 4.05 -9.27 4.29
N SER A 485 3.95 -9.86 5.47
CA SER A 485 2.79 -10.61 5.92
C SER A 485 1.70 -9.77 6.58
N VAL A 486 1.98 -8.51 6.92
CA VAL A 486 1.04 -7.66 7.65
C VAL A 486 0.93 -6.30 6.96
N SER A 487 -0.22 -6.03 6.37
CA SER A 487 -0.54 -4.69 5.86
C SER A 487 -0.85 -3.71 6.99
N GLN A 488 -0.56 -2.42 6.77
CA GLN A 488 -0.88 -1.38 7.75
C GLN A 488 -2.36 -1.41 8.16
N ARG A 489 -3.29 -1.58 7.20
CA ARG A 489 -4.73 -1.68 7.49
C ARG A 489 -5.10 -2.88 8.36
N GLN A 490 -4.47 -4.04 8.18
CA GLN A 490 -4.68 -5.19 9.07
C GLN A 490 -4.25 -4.86 10.50
N LEU A 491 -3.08 -4.21 10.65
CA LEU A 491 -2.60 -3.74 11.95
C LEU A 491 -3.59 -2.73 12.58
N THR A 492 -4.12 -1.79 11.81
CA THR A 492 -5.11 -0.82 12.29
C THR A 492 -6.39 -1.50 12.77
N ARG A 493 -6.91 -2.46 12.00
CA ARG A 493 -8.14 -3.19 12.36
C ARG A 493 -7.95 -4.00 13.63
N TRP A 494 -6.87 -4.77 13.73
CA TRP A 494 -6.52 -5.47 14.97
C TRP A 494 -6.42 -4.51 16.17
N TRP A 495 -5.78 -3.35 15.98
CA TRP A 495 -5.66 -2.34 17.03
C TRP A 495 -6.99 -1.73 17.43
N LEU A 496 -7.92 -1.50 16.50
CA LEU A 496 -9.24 -0.94 16.80
C LEU A 496 -10.21 -1.97 17.40
N ASP A 497 -10.24 -3.17 16.82
CA ASP A 497 -11.30 -4.15 17.04
C ASP A 497 -10.95 -5.18 18.12
N GLU A 498 -9.68 -5.52 18.29
CA GLU A 498 -9.24 -6.62 19.17
C GLU A 498 -8.48 -6.14 20.42
N MET A 499 -7.79 -4.98 20.35
CA MET A 499 -7.00 -4.52 21.48
C MET A 499 -7.85 -3.93 22.61
N PRO A 500 -7.59 -4.28 23.88
CA PRO A 500 -8.24 -3.64 25.02
C PRO A 500 -8.00 -2.13 25.01
N LEU A 501 -9.06 -1.34 25.24
CA LEU A 501 -9.00 0.13 25.20
C LEU A 501 -7.91 0.74 26.09
N ALA A 502 -7.58 0.09 27.21
CA ALA A 502 -6.50 0.50 28.11
C ALA A 502 -5.11 0.43 27.43
N LEU A 503 -4.88 -0.60 26.61
CA LEU A 503 -3.64 -0.79 25.86
C LEU A 503 -3.62 0.03 24.56
N GLN A 504 -4.78 0.25 23.93
CA GLN A 504 -4.88 1.05 22.70
C GLN A 504 -4.26 2.45 22.89
N LYS A 505 -4.46 3.06 24.06
CA LYS A 505 -3.96 4.40 24.39
C LYS A 505 -2.47 4.46 24.76
N THR A 506 -1.82 3.33 24.96
CA THR A 506 -0.43 3.27 25.45
C THR A 506 0.53 2.59 24.48
N LEU A 507 0.02 1.70 23.62
CA LEU A 507 0.85 0.92 22.71
C LEU A 507 1.48 1.78 21.63
N TRP A 508 0.70 2.71 21.07
CA TRP A 508 1.15 3.62 20.04
C TRP A 508 0.96 5.05 20.51
N ALA A 509 1.98 5.89 20.31
CA ALA A 509 1.85 7.33 20.55
C ALA A 509 0.84 7.96 19.59
N LEU A 510 0.81 7.46 18.36
CA LEU A 510 -0.12 7.85 17.32
C LEU A 510 -0.76 6.59 16.71
N PRO A 511 -2.08 6.61 16.46
CA PRO A 511 -2.77 5.49 15.82
C PRO A 511 -2.04 4.98 14.57
N PRO A 512 -1.85 3.66 14.41
CA PRO A 512 -1.17 3.06 13.26
C PRO A 512 -2.10 3.07 12.04
N LEU A 513 -2.54 4.24 11.59
CA LEU A 513 -3.47 4.39 10.47
C LEU A 513 -2.77 4.09 9.14
N PRO A 514 -3.49 3.54 8.15
CA PRO A 514 -2.96 3.37 6.81
C PRO A 514 -3.03 4.67 6.01
N LEU A 515 -2.15 4.79 5.01
CA LEU A 515 -2.06 5.97 4.14
C LEU A 515 -3.37 6.24 3.37
N SER A 516 -4.12 5.18 3.06
CA SER A 516 -5.43 5.30 2.42
C SER A 516 -6.46 6.05 3.27
N GLN A 517 -6.39 5.96 4.60
CA GLN A 517 -7.33 6.59 5.52
C GLN A 517 -7.01 8.06 5.83
N GLN A 518 -5.81 8.53 5.51
CA GLN A 518 -5.42 9.92 5.77
C GLN A 518 -6.08 10.95 4.86
N ARG A 519 -6.62 10.53 3.70
CA ARG A 519 -7.20 11.43 2.67
C ARG A 519 -6.19 12.53 2.30
N MET A 520 -5.00 12.11 1.84
CA MET A 520 -3.92 13.04 1.48
C MET A 520 -3.90 13.34 -0.01
N ALA A 521 -3.45 14.56 -0.33
CA ALA A 521 -2.99 14.90 -1.67
C ALA A 521 -1.60 14.28 -1.93
N ALA A 522 -1.28 14.12 -3.20
CA ALA A 522 0.08 13.77 -3.65
C ALA A 522 1.07 14.91 -3.40
N ASP A 523 2.35 14.65 -3.62
CA ASP A 523 3.40 15.67 -3.57
C ASP A 523 3.19 16.73 -4.68
N VAL A 524 2.68 17.91 -4.29
CA VAL A 524 2.39 19.02 -5.21
C VAL A 524 3.64 19.76 -5.70
N THR A 525 4.81 19.42 -5.17
CA THR A 525 6.08 19.99 -5.64
C THR A 525 6.58 19.29 -6.91
N LEU A 526 6.04 18.10 -7.21
CA LEU A 526 6.28 17.40 -8.46
C LEU A 526 5.64 18.17 -9.63
N PRO A 527 6.28 18.22 -10.80
CA PRO A 527 5.76 18.93 -11.98
C PRO A 527 4.58 18.21 -12.67
N ALA A 528 3.93 17.25 -11.99
CA ALA A 528 2.80 16.46 -12.47
C ALA A 528 1.45 17.21 -12.43
N GLY A 529 1.41 18.42 -11.86
CA GLY A 529 0.17 19.20 -11.74
C GLY A 529 -0.78 18.71 -10.64
N PHE A 530 -0.25 18.05 -9.60
CA PHE A 530 -1.04 17.66 -8.43
C PHE A 530 -1.56 18.90 -7.67
N SER A 531 -2.76 18.78 -7.11
CA SER A 531 -3.41 19.85 -6.36
C SER A 531 -3.46 19.50 -4.89
N ILE A 532 -3.19 20.49 -4.04
CA ILE A 532 -3.36 20.36 -2.58
C ILE A 532 -4.81 20.09 -2.18
N ASN A 533 -5.78 20.49 -3.01
CA ASN A 533 -7.19 20.25 -2.76
C ASN A 533 -7.63 18.85 -3.20
N ASP A 534 -6.74 18.07 -3.83
CA ASP A 534 -7.05 16.72 -4.29
C ASP A 534 -6.77 15.68 -3.19
N THR A 535 -7.55 15.74 -2.12
CA THR A 535 -7.35 14.97 -0.88
C THR A 535 -7.78 13.50 -0.99
N THR A 536 -8.07 12.99 -2.18
CA THR A 536 -8.50 11.59 -2.38
C THR A 536 -7.48 10.77 -3.17
N MET A 537 -6.26 11.27 -3.35
CA MET A 537 -5.20 10.58 -4.11
C MET A 537 -4.81 9.23 -3.51
N THR A 538 -4.75 9.12 -2.18
CA THR A 538 -4.36 7.89 -1.49
C THR A 538 -5.53 6.95 -1.21
N CYS A 539 -6.77 7.38 -1.43
CA CYS A 539 -7.94 6.59 -1.11
C CYS A 539 -8.14 5.43 -2.11
N LEU A 540 -8.58 4.28 -1.60
CA LEU A 540 -9.01 3.17 -2.42
C LEU A 540 -10.49 3.31 -2.77
N VAL A 541 -10.85 3.08 -4.03
CA VAL A 541 -12.22 3.05 -4.56
C VAL A 541 -12.46 1.78 -5.37
N ALA A 542 -13.73 1.43 -5.59
CA ALA A 542 -14.12 0.36 -6.51
C ALA A 542 -14.81 0.94 -7.75
N GLN A 543 -15.09 0.08 -8.73
CA GLN A 543 -15.91 0.43 -9.88
C GLN A 543 -17.39 0.59 -9.45
N PRO A 544 -18.20 1.42 -10.13
CA PRO A 544 -19.62 1.48 -9.88
C PRO A 544 -20.29 0.12 -10.08
N GLY A 545 -21.12 -0.28 -9.12
CA GLY A 545 -21.81 -1.56 -9.14
C GLY A 545 -20.92 -2.73 -8.71
N SER A 546 -19.71 -2.48 -8.20
CA SER A 546 -18.86 -3.52 -7.61
C SER A 546 -19.50 -4.14 -6.37
N ALA A 547 -19.40 -5.46 -6.28
CA ALA A 547 -19.99 -6.33 -5.26
C ALA A 547 -21.48 -6.13 -4.87
N PRO A 548 -22.43 -6.22 -5.83
CA PRO A 548 -23.84 -6.22 -5.51
C PRO A 548 -24.24 -7.52 -4.79
N GLY A 549 -25.37 -7.50 -4.09
CA GLY A 549 -25.92 -8.69 -3.42
C GLY A 549 -25.37 -8.95 -2.00
N PRO A 550 -25.63 -10.14 -1.43
CA PRO A 550 -25.25 -10.48 -0.06
C PRO A 550 -23.73 -10.58 0.10
N ALA A 551 -23.25 -10.24 1.31
CA ALA A 551 -21.83 -10.38 1.64
C ALA A 551 -21.39 -11.85 1.54
N GLN A 552 -20.19 -12.04 1.02
CA GLN A 552 -19.53 -13.31 0.80
C GLN A 552 -18.31 -13.45 1.73
N THR A 553 -17.75 -14.65 1.84
CA THR A 553 -16.62 -14.94 2.73
C THR A 553 -15.58 -15.75 1.99
N ALA A 554 -14.32 -15.32 2.04
CA ALA A 554 -13.24 -16.06 1.40
C ALA A 554 -13.16 -17.47 1.96
N ASN A 555 -13.00 -18.46 1.09
CA ASN A 555 -12.67 -19.83 1.44
C ASN A 555 -11.40 -20.23 0.68
N GLY A 556 -10.65 -21.20 1.19
CA GLY A 556 -9.37 -21.59 0.61
C GLY A 556 -8.16 -20.91 1.27
N PRO A 557 -6.95 -21.25 0.80
CA PRO A 557 -5.71 -20.75 1.38
C PRO A 557 -5.60 -19.25 1.11
N ASN A 558 -5.63 -18.45 2.18
CA ASN A 558 -5.30 -17.03 2.10
C ASN A 558 -3.84 -16.89 2.50
N ALA A 559 -2.97 -16.66 1.52
CA ALA A 559 -1.55 -16.48 1.77
C ALA A 559 -1.24 -15.02 2.06
N ASP A 560 -0.40 -14.81 3.06
CA ASP A 560 0.21 -13.52 3.36
C ASP A 560 1.03 -13.05 2.15
N ARG A 561 0.75 -11.84 1.67
CA ARG A 561 1.45 -11.24 0.52
C ARG A 561 1.63 -9.75 0.71
N SER A 562 2.75 -9.24 0.19
CA SER A 562 2.94 -7.79 0.07
C SER A 562 1.97 -7.24 -0.97
N VAL A 563 1.48 -6.04 -0.71
CA VAL A 563 0.43 -5.38 -1.49
C VAL A 563 0.82 -3.91 -1.70
N GLY A 564 0.80 -3.45 -2.94
CA GLY A 564 1.31 -2.11 -3.30
C GLY A 564 0.24 -1.00 -3.37
N LEU A 565 -0.92 -1.17 -2.71
CA LEU A 565 -1.90 -0.08 -2.58
C LEU A 565 -1.76 0.66 -1.23
N PRO A 566 -2.22 1.92 -1.12
CA PRO A 566 -1.96 2.77 0.05
C PRO A 566 -2.59 2.31 1.37
N ASP A 567 -3.47 1.30 1.37
CA ASP A 567 -3.98 0.73 2.60
C ASP A 567 -2.98 -0.19 3.30
N ALA A 568 -1.98 -0.66 2.55
CA ALA A 568 -0.84 -1.39 3.10
C ALA A 568 0.28 -0.48 3.62
N ALA A 569 0.33 0.74 3.09
CA ALA A 569 1.33 1.74 3.44
C ALA A 569 1.02 2.43 4.77
N ALA A 570 2.08 2.80 5.48
CA ALA A 570 1.99 3.50 6.75
C ALA A 570 1.50 4.95 6.57
N GLY A 571 0.58 5.37 7.44
CA GLY A 571 0.37 6.75 7.88
C GLY A 571 0.46 7.80 6.78
N ILE A 572 1.58 8.53 6.76
CA ILE A 572 1.83 9.66 5.86
C ILE A 572 2.95 9.28 4.89
N PHE A 573 3.40 10.22 4.08
CA PHE A 573 4.64 10.05 3.33
C PHE A 573 5.55 11.26 3.53
N ASP A 574 6.84 10.96 3.53
CA ASP A 574 7.94 11.91 3.52
C ASP A 574 8.42 12.11 2.08
N PRO A 575 9.29 13.09 1.82
CA PRO A 575 10.11 13.04 0.61
C PRO A 575 10.71 11.63 0.46
N GLY A 576 10.29 10.93 -0.59
CA GLY A 576 10.82 9.66 -1.02
C GLY A 576 10.45 8.39 -0.25
N TRP A 577 9.33 8.31 0.51
CA TRP A 577 8.61 7.06 0.88
C TRP A 577 7.47 7.27 1.91
N GLU A 578 6.58 6.28 2.09
CA GLU A 578 5.60 6.23 3.20
C GLU A 578 6.26 6.05 4.57
N THR A 579 5.71 6.65 5.62
CA THR A 579 6.24 6.56 6.98
C THR A 579 5.12 6.52 8.02
N SER A 580 5.40 5.85 9.15
CA SER A 580 4.60 5.99 10.37
C SER A 580 5.14 7.15 11.21
N GLN A 581 4.29 7.73 12.06
CA GLN A 581 4.70 8.79 12.97
C GLN A 581 5.10 8.20 14.33
N GLY A 582 6.34 8.44 14.76
CA GLY A 582 6.85 8.02 16.07
C GLY A 582 7.01 9.19 17.03
N TYR A 583 6.44 9.09 18.24
CA TYR A 583 6.65 10.09 19.30
C TYR A 583 7.20 9.45 20.58
N ILE A 584 8.24 10.05 21.18
CA ILE A 584 8.62 9.82 22.59
C ILE A 584 8.78 11.17 23.27
N TYR A 585 7.91 11.49 24.23
CA TYR A 585 8.17 12.53 25.23
C TYR A 585 9.24 12.00 26.19
N ILE A 586 10.50 12.43 26.05
CA ILE A 586 11.42 12.37 27.19
C ILE A 586 11.02 13.52 28.10
N SER A 587 10.07 13.27 29.00
CA SER A 587 9.85 14.14 30.15
C SER A 587 11.15 14.22 30.93
N THR A 588 11.82 15.37 30.87
CA THR A 588 13.00 15.68 31.69
C THR A 588 12.69 15.70 33.20
N ARG A 589 11.44 15.43 33.63
CA ARG A 589 11.04 15.30 35.03
C ARG A 589 10.88 13.85 35.52
N ALA A 590 10.97 12.84 34.65
CA ALA A 590 10.74 11.44 35.04
C ALA A 590 12.02 10.59 35.14
N MET A 591 13.20 11.22 35.25
CA MET A 591 14.46 10.53 35.53
C MET A 591 14.75 10.43 37.03
N THR A 592 13.71 10.23 37.84
CA THR A 592 13.86 9.75 39.23
C THR A 592 13.07 8.46 39.40
N ARG A 593 13.83 7.35 39.47
CA ARG A 593 13.43 5.99 39.89
C ARG A 593 12.42 5.29 38.99
N ARG A 594 12.90 4.70 37.88
CA ARG A 594 12.42 3.38 37.45
C ARG A 594 13.39 2.32 38.00
N PRO A 595 12.93 1.25 38.68
CA PRO A 595 13.82 0.15 39.03
C PRO A 595 14.29 -0.51 37.74
N ALA A 596 15.59 -0.74 37.65
CA ALA A 596 16.21 -1.47 36.56
C ALA A 596 15.59 -2.88 36.47
N ILE A 597 14.87 -3.16 35.38
CA ILE A 597 14.66 -4.53 34.95
C ILE A 597 16.00 -4.98 34.37
N ARG A 598 16.77 -5.73 35.16
CA ARG A 598 17.98 -6.41 34.69
C ARG A 598 17.57 -7.37 33.56
N PRO A 599 18.29 -7.40 32.42
CA PRO A 599 18.18 -8.54 31.52
C PRO A 599 18.71 -9.78 32.25
N PRO A 600 18.09 -10.97 32.11
CA PRO A 600 18.67 -12.19 32.64
C PRO A 600 20.00 -12.45 31.92
N SER A 601 21.08 -12.28 32.67
CA SER A 601 22.42 -12.70 32.31
C SER A 601 22.53 -14.21 32.44
N SER A 602 22.41 -14.93 31.33
CA SER A 602 23.16 -16.17 31.00
C SER A 602 22.37 -17.00 29.99
N LEU A 603 22.76 -16.97 28.72
CA LEU A 603 22.57 -18.08 27.78
C LEU A 603 23.79 -18.10 26.86
N THR A 604 24.85 -18.74 27.35
CA THR A 604 25.91 -19.30 26.53
C THR A 604 25.32 -20.38 25.64
N CYS A 605 25.39 -20.20 24.32
CA CYS A 605 25.11 -21.25 23.34
C CYS A 605 26.32 -22.17 23.19
N SER A 606 26.15 -23.46 23.46
CA SER A 606 26.75 -24.56 22.68
C SER A 606 26.02 -25.89 22.92
N PRO A 607 26.09 -26.85 21.97
CA PRO A 607 24.92 -27.55 21.46
C PRO A 607 24.85 -29.04 21.86
N SER A 608 23.64 -29.61 22.01
CA SER A 608 23.35 -31.03 21.69
C SER A 608 21.90 -31.44 21.95
N ALA A 609 21.29 -32.02 20.91
CA ALA A 609 20.48 -33.24 20.85
C ALA A 609 19.42 -33.63 21.93
N SER A 610 18.25 -33.99 21.38
CA SER A 610 17.37 -35.12 21.76
C SER A 610 16.21 -34.93 22.76
N ALA A 611 15.00 -34.94 22.20
CA ALA A 611 13.92 -35.93 22.40
C ALA A 611 13.19 -36.11 23.77
N ARG A 612 11.84 -36.09 23.63
CA ARG A 612 10.76 -36.85 24.34
C ARG A 612 9.96 -36.21 25.50
N ARG A 613 8.63 -36.13 25.24
CA ARG A 613 7.43 -36.49 26.05
C ARG A 613 7.40 -36.01 27.52
N SER A 614 6.37 -35.31 28.00
CA SER A 614 5.04 -35.85 28.35
C SER A 614 4.29 -34.84 29.23
N TRP A 615 2.96 -34.97 29.27
CA TRP A 615 2.02 -34.20 30.08
C TRP A 615 2.04 -34.59 31.58
N ARG A 616 1.85 -33.62 32.49
CA ARG A 616 0.76 -33.59 33.50
C ARG A 616 0.80 -32.34 34.40
N THR A 617 -0.41 -31.92 34.74
CA THR A 617 -0.92 -30.98 35.75
C THR A 617 -0.16 -30.87 37.08
N SER A 618 -0.03 -29.64 37.61
CA SER A 618 -0.43 -29.30 38.99
C SER A 618 -0.39 -27.79 39.27
N SER A 619 -1.38 -27.38 40.05
CA SER A 619 -1.71 -26.08 40.64
C SER A 619 -0.67 -25.55 41.63
N CYS A 620 -0.47 -24.23 41.67
CA CYS A 620 -0.11 -23.48 42.89
C CYS A 620 -0.51 -22.00 42.75
N ALA A 621 -1.35 -21.53 43.67
CA ALA A 621 -1.60 -20.10 43.93
C ALA A 621 -0.50 -19.55 44.85
N PRO A 622 -0.36 -18.21 44.94
CA PRO A 622 -0.22 -17.62 46.26
C PRO A 622 -1.06 -16.35 46.49
N HIS A 623 -1.62 -16.29 47.70
CA HIS A 623 -2.14 -15.13 48.40
C HIS A 623 -1.09 -14.04 48.62
N TRP A 624 -1.47 -12.76 48.46
CA TRP A 624 -0.96 -11.66 49.29
C TRP A 624 -2.11 -10.72 49.63
N ALA A 625 -2.37 -10.56 50.94
CA ALA A 625 -3.31 -9.63 51.53
C ALA A 625 -2.54 -8.41 52.08
N ILE A 626 -3.01 -7.19 51.82
CA ILE A 626 -2.70 -6.01 52.63
C ILE A 626 -3.98 -5.17 52.80
N THR A 627 -4.21 -4.83 54.06
CA THR A 627 -5.34 -4.15 54.70
C THR A 627 -5.52 -2.68 54.29
N GLY A 628 -6.77 -2.21 54.30
CA GLY A 628 -7.15 -0.80 54.09
C GLY A 628 -6.84 0.14 55.26
N PRO A 629 -7.24 1.41 55.15
CA PRO A 629 -8.46 1.80 55.86
C PRO A 629 -9.44 2.68 55.05
N ALA A 630 -10.68 2.67 55.52
CA ALA A 630 -11.85 3.30 54.93
C ALA A 630 -11.99 4.80 55.27
N SER A 631 -12.62 5.56 54.37
CA SER A 631 -13.63 6.57 54.74
C SER A 631 -14.51 6.91 53.51
N ARG A 632 -15.83 6.87 53.75
CA ARG A 632 -16.93 7.27 52.83
C ARG A 632 -17.04 8.81 52.76
N PRO A 633 -17.68 9.41 51.73
CA PRO A 633 -19.13 9.66 51.83
C PRO A 633 -19.96 9.61 50.51
N THR A 634 -21.20 9.12 50.68
CA THR A 634 -22.51 9.57 50.13
C THR A 634 -22.77 9.74 48.62
N THR A 635 -23.75 8.95 48.15
CA THR A 635 -24.66 9.19 47.01
C THR A 635 -25.85 10.09 47.38
N PRO A 636 -26.55 10.65 46.38
CA PRO A 636 -27.99 10.32 46.16
C PRO A 636 -28.29 10.11 44.65
N ALA A 637 -28.95 9.03 44.19
CA ALA A 637 -30.38 8.66 44.25
C ALA A 637 -31.15 9.02 42.94
N VAL A 638 -31.91 8.03 42.40
CA VAL A 638 -33.22 8.06 41.68
C VAL A 638 -33.38 6.69 40.93
N SER A 639 -34.15 5.69 41.39
CA SER A 639 -35.61 5.41 41.20
C SER A 639 -36.03 5.30 39.71
N ARG A 640 -36.75 4.32 39.15
CA ARG A 640 -37.71 3.29 39.62
C ARG A 640 -38.02 2.26 38.48
N ARG A 641 -38.39 1.03 38.89
CA ARG A 641 -39.41 0.04 38.39
C ARG A 641 -40.03 0.23 36.98
N THR A 642 -40.32 -0.81 36.19
CA THR A 642 -41.29 -1.91 36.45
C THR A 642 -41.06 -3.16 35.58
N SER A 643 -41.47 -4.33 36.09
CA SER A 643 -41.42 -5.65 35.44
C SER A 643 -42.77 -6.39 35.54
N ARG A 644 -42.95 -7.39 34.64
CA ARG A 644 -43.76 -8.65 34.67
C ARG A 644 -44.79 -8.81 33.53
N PRO A 645 -45.28 -10.05 33.20
CA PRO A 645 -44.72 -11.41 33.39
C PRO A 645 -44.94 -12.39 32.18
N ARG A 646 -44.38 -13.61 32.24
CA ARG A 646 -44.87 -14.83 31.55
C ARG A 646 -44.84 -16.05 32.51
N PRO A 647 -45.75 -17.05 32.39
CA PRO A 647 -45.96 -18.13 33.37
C PRO A 647 -45.43 -19.52 32.83
N PRO A 648 -45.67 -20.70 33.44
CA PRO A 648 -44.60 -21.44 34.13
C PRO A 648 -44.45 -22.95 33.79
N LEU A 649 -43.32 -23.51 34.25
CA LEU A 649 -42.99 -24.85 34.83
C LEU A 649 -43.64 -26.16 34.33
N ALA A 650 -42.78 -27.14 34.03
CA ALA A 650 -42.97 -28.56 34.37
C ALA A 650 -41.60 -29.20 34.76
N SER A 651 -41.59 -29.97 35.86
CA SER A 651 -40.43 -30.69 36.44
C SER A 651 -40.55 -32.22 36.17
N PRO A 652 -39.80 -33.15 36.83
CA PRO A 652 -38.61 -33.80 36.29
C PRO A 652 -38.68 -35.36 36.22
N MET A 653 -37.58 -35.93 35.72
CA MET A 653 -37.12 -37.34 35.64
C MET A 653 -37.61 -38.36 36.69
N PRO A 654 -37.49 -39.66 36.36
CA PRO A 654 -36.77 -40.58 37.23
C PRO A 654 -35.70 -41.43 36.50
N GLY A 655 -34.67 -41.81 37.27
CA GLY A 655 -33.50 -42.58 36.86
C GLY A 655 -33.68 -44.12 36.82
N PRO A 656 -32.58 -44.90 36.84
CA PRO A 656 -32.34 -46.05 35.95
C PRO A 656 -32.53 -47.43 36.62
N PRO A 657 -32.23 -48.54 35.89
CA PRO A 657 -31.23 -49.46 36.44
C PRO A 657 -30.28 -50.15 35.43
N ALA A 658 -29.02 -50.24 35.87
CA ALA A 658 -28.08 -51.38 35.90
C ALA A 658 -27.96 -52.45 34.79
N ARG A 659 -26.68 -52.63 34.38
CA ARG A 659 -25.91 -53.88 34.13
C ARG A 659 -26.39 -54.85 33.04
N ARG A 660 -25.60 -54.94 31.96
CA ARG A 660 -24.59 -56.00 31.72
C ARG A 660 -23.60 -55.56 30.66
#